data_AF-A0A0V0UR78-F1
#
_entry.id   AF-A0A0V0UR78-F1
#
_cell.length_a   1.000
_cell.length_b   1.000
_cell.length_c   1.000
_cell.angle_alpha   90.00
_cell.angle_beta   90.00
_cell.angle_gamma   90.00
#
_symmetry.space_group_name_H-M   'P 1'
#
loop_
_entity.id
_entity.type
_entity.pdbx_description
1 polymer ?
#
loop_
_entity_poly.entity_id
_entity_poly.type
_entity_poly.pdbx_seq_one_letter_code
_entity_poly.pdbx_strand_id
1 'polypeptide(L)'
;MQKMERKNYLSRYKRGFSKQKANQPSGNFIALGPRAQLPTTSSLEKRRCSLASPAVPAKTRLTDRSPSVSDKSSLAEFSRNLNKAEIWHESCEEITPLDAYDKLLNSNGMKVDDMARLLLSVVKGLCAKFENFPDPMSSLLLVYIAKHQPEAYADANVIEALCTLIVKVPQQRSLWQAWSNLFCVICESLMIALDEKTDWPECIAKAFIQDSLGERLWVDRKECNTFVKNIITVFNTVLPAYDAIDTLVSECIQTGGMVKCLSPTYSLIVETGPSVNEFFPKHKVRPRFVRISDSFCSHTSELLREFVSRRLDSVPRNLLLTLASCCGHEEIRQMASQKLDGWLQTNKMNKPLAILLLTTFINCKALLMPTDKEVLHNLIRIRFKSKVVNRIFAIALKELFSLNCEAMQLLICILLRNEQAANRSSTSPGIINYCFQHDAEKAVYYLAVIIFDFISSKEDHSRMLKNVLREIQRGVLKSEFPLLLFCKTLFNEWKAKSEQMQAHKERVCHLMEELFCAAVLLHVPQFTKDLPANWRKDCSIWIPLHKQIRSALHEAVLWLKYRCASDSAMCKVDVLKSINIMLFLNKPEFYSTKDYGLMDQERSFNYKAVCESGLDEETFYEILSSTAAGQFPLSGLEKFEIVEAIVHRSCASPFNDQINLHISDGKIIDYVLQCCNGETCKCGILLACLDSYYHLWSVESEKRGRNFVELLSNCPVFHAHVHQLSFVHSYFYK
;
A
#
# COMPACT_ATOMS: atom_id res chain seq x y z
N MET A 1 -15.82 -47.02 14.90
CA MET A 1 -16.91 -47.45 14.01
C MET A 1 -18.13 -46.58 14.28
N GLN A 2 -18.30 -45.46 13.55
CA GLN A 2 -19.59 -44.81 13.29
C GLN A 2 -19.41 -43.71 12.22
N LYS A 3 -20.14 -43.89 11.12
CA LYS A 3 -20.32 -43.03 9.92
C LYS A 3 -21.25 -41.86 10.27
N MET A 4 -20.96 -40.62 9.88
CA MET A 4 -21.20 -39.93 8.59
C MET A 4 -22.56 -39.17 8.54
N GLU A 5 -22.46 -37.94 8.00
CA GLU A 5 -23.47 -37.17 7.23
C GLU A 5 -24.32 -36.02 7.84
N ARG A 6 -23.92 -34.80 7.43
CA ARG A 6 -24.67 -33.68 6.80
C ARG A 6 -26.17 -33.50 7.10
N LYS A 7 -26.52 -32.30 7.59
CA LYS A 7 -27.88 -31.72 7.50
C LYS A 7 -27.87 -30.40 6.71
N ASN A 8 -28.67 -30.39 5.64
CA ASN A 8 -29.21 -29.21 4.96
C ASN A 8 -30.40 -28.67 5.77
N TYR A 9 -30.58 -27.34 5.85
CA TYR A 9 -31.91 -26.74 6.03
C TYR A 9 -32.08 -25.45 5.23
N LEU A 10 -33.03 -25.52 4.30
CA LEU A 10 -33.71 -24.42 3.62
C LEU A 10 -34.82 -23.89 4.54
N SER A 11 -35.03 -22.57 4.59
CA SER A 11 -36.32 -21.99 5.00
C SER A 11 -36.71 -20.81 4.11
N ARG A 12 -37.92 -20.91 3.55
CA ARG A 12 -38.62 -19.95 2.68
C ARG A 12 -39.13 -18.74 3.48
N TYR A 13 -39.16 -17.56 2.87
CA TYR A 13 -40.13 -16.51 3.20
C TYR A 13 -40.69 -15.85 1.92
N LYS A 14 -42.02 -15.84 1.82
CA LYS A 14 -42.86 -15.15 0.83
C LYS A 14 -43.16 -13.71 1.28
N ARG A 15 -43.07 -12.73 0.38
CA ARG A 15 -43.85 -11.46 0.31
C ARG A 15 -43.84 -11.06 -1.18
N GLY A 16 -44.91 -10.71 -1.88
CA GLY A 16 -46.13 -9.99 -1.50
C GLY A 16 -46.16 -8.72 -2.38
N PHE A 17 -46.72 -8.81 -3.58
CA PHE A 17 -46.85 -7.69 -4.54
C PHE A 17 -48.06 -6.81 -4.18
N SER A 18 -47.87 -5.49 -4.13
CA SER A 18 -48.96 -4.50 -4.22
C SER A 18 -48.59 -3.41 -5.24
N LYS A 19 -49.56 -3.07 -6.10
CA LYS A 19 -49.51 -2.03 -7.14
C LYS A 19 -49.92 -0.68 -6.54
N GLN A 20 -49.36 0.44 -7.03
CA GLN A 20 -50.12 1.66 -7.33
C GLN A 20 -49.41 2.65 -8.30
N LYS A 21 -50.23 3.51 -8.91
CA LYS A 21 -50.18 4.22 -10.21
C LYS A 21 -49.33 5.52 -10.34
N ALA A 22 -49.11 5.91 -11.62
CA ALA A 22 -49.12 7.28 -12.23
C ALA A 22 -47.93 8.24 -11.93
N ASN A 23 -47.38 9.09 -12.81
CA ASN A 23 -47.78 9.73 -14.07
C ASN A 23 -46.54 10.15 -14.92
N GLN A 24 -46.68 10.17 -16.26
CA GLN A 24 -45.85 10.94 -17.21
C GLN A 24 -46.73 12.03 -17.86
N PRO A 25 -46.14 13.10 -18.43
CA PRO A 25 -46.73 13.76 -19.57
C PRO A 25 -45.84 13.69 -20.82
N SER A 26 -46.52 13.47 -21.94
CA SER A 26 -46.06 13.51 -23.33
C SER A 26 -46.22 14.90 -23.95
N GLY A 27 -45.33 15.27 -24.88
CA GLY A 27 -45.51 16.45 -25.75
C GLY A 27 -44.64 16.38 -27.00
N ASN A 28 -45.29 16.11 -28.14
CA ASN A 28 -44.73 16.10 -29.49
C ASN A 28 -44.40 17.51 -29.99
N PHE A 29 -43.30 17.67 -30.75
CA PHE A 29 -43.18 18.73 -31.76
C PHE A 29 -42.34 18.25 -32.96
N ILE A 30 -42.90 18.40 -34.16
CA ILE A 30 -42.25 18.27 -35.48
C ILE A 30 -42.27 19.65 -36.13
N ALA A 31 -41.18 20.09 -36.77
CA ALA A 31 -41.20 20.91 -38.00
C ALA A 31 -39.80 21.04 -38.68
N LEU A 32 -39.74 20.57 -39.94
CA LEU A 32 -39.23 21.20 -41.18
C LEU A 32 -37.76 21.73 -41.27
N GLY A 33 -37.01 21.23 -42.27
CA GLY A 33 -35.73 21.81 -42.78
C GLY A 33 -35.92 23.07 -43.65
N PRO A 34 -34.87 23.68 -44.27
CA PRO A 34 -34.24 23.08 -45.47
C PRO A 34 -32.75 23.45 -45.80
N ARG A 35 -32.16 22.66 -46.72
CA ARG A 35 -31.17 22.95 -47.81
C ARG A 35 -29.84 23.69 -47.55
N ALA A 36 -28.72 23.06 -47.94
CA ALA A 36 -27.77 23.51 -49.00
C ALA A 36 -26.66 22.45 -49.21
N GLN A 37 -26.62 21.76 -50.36
CA GLN A 37 -25.71 21.97 -51.50
C GLN A 37 -24.51 20.98 -51.54
N LEU A 38 -24.62 20.00 -52.44
CA LEU A 38 -23.51 19.29 -53.09
C LEU A 38 -22.82 20.22 -54.11
N PRO A 39 -21.61 19.87 -54.57
CA PRO A 39 -21.50 19.40 -55.96
C PRO A 39 -20.70 18.08 -56.13
N THR A 40 -21.32 17.11 -56.82
CA THR A 40 -20.95 16.55 -58.16
C THR A 40 -19.47 16.26 -58.46
N THR A 41 -19.03 15.22 -59.18
CA THR A 41 -19.62 14.26 -60.14
C THR A 41 -18.46 13.36 -60.62
N SER A 42 -18.64 12.06 -60.88
CA SER A 42 -18.76 11.42 -62.22
C SER A 42 -17.82 10.20 -62.23
N SER A 43 -18.08 9.05 -62.86
CA SER A 43 -19.22 8.54 -63.62
C SER A 43 -18.94 7.07 -64.01
N LEU A 44 -20.00 6.39 -64.46
CA LEU A 44 -20.08 5.13 -65.26
C LEU A 44 -20.12 3.81 -64.45
N GLU A 45 -21.27 3.19 -64.17
CA GLU A 45 -22.24 2.47 -65.04
C GLU A 45 -21.57 1.33 -65.86
N LYS A 46 -22.03 0.06 -65.92
CA LYS A 46 -23.40 -0.49 -65.99
C LYS A 46 -23.41 -2.05 -65.90
N ARG A 47 -24.42 -2.61 -65.18
CA ARG A 47 -25.34 -3.75 -65.49
C ARG A 47 -24.76 -5.13 -65.91
N ARG A 48 -25.24 -6.31 -65.45
CA ARG A 48 -26.64 -6.76 -65.21
C ARG A 48 -26.68 -8.15 -64.48
N CYS A 49 -27.61 -8.29 -63.52
CA CYS A 49 -28.53 -9.39 -63.12
C CYS A 49 -28.13 -10.89 -63.23
N SER A 50 -28.54 -11.85 -62.39
CA SER A 50 -29.41 -11.94 -61.19
C SER A 50 -29.56 -13.44 -60.81
N LEU A 51 -29.61 -13.81 -59.52
CA LEU A 51 -30.65 -14.65 -58.86
C LEU A 51 -30.25 -15.03 -57.41
N ALA A 52 -31.28 -15.17 -56.57
CA ALA A 52 -31.30 -14.83 -55.15
C ALA A 52 -30.91 -15.93 -54.14
N SER A 53 -30.60 -15.46 -52.93
CA SER A 53 -30.21 -16.15 -51.69
C SER A 53 -31.42 -16.63 -50.85
N PRO A 54 -31.24 -17.19 -49.63
CA PRO A 54 -30.90 -16.34 -48.46
C PRO A 54 -29.68 -16.84 -47.67
N ALA A 55 -28.80 -15.90 -47.34
CA ALA A 55 -27.61 -16.08 -46.52
C ALA A 55 -27.85 -15.65 -45.06
N VAL A 56 -27.22 -16.40 -44.14
CA VAL A 56 -27.01 -16.07 -42.73
C VAL A 56 -25.92 -14.98 -42.61
N PRO A 57 -26.05 -13.95 -41.75
CA PRO A 57 -25.06 -12.88 -41.69
C PRO A 57 -23.74 -13.38 -41.05
N ALA A 58 -22.65 -13.23 -41.80
CA ALA A 58 -21.30 -13.56 -41.40
C ALA A 58 -20.75 -12.58 -40.35
N LYS A 59 -20.03 -13.14 -39.38
CA LYS A 59 -19.24 -12.43 -38.36
C LYS A 59 -18.24 -11.47 -39.00
N THR A 60 -18.30 -10.21 -38.58
CA THR A 60 -17.31 -9.18 -38.84
C THR A 60 -15.97 -9.56 -38.22
N ARG A 61 -14.95 -9.73 -39.08
CA ARG A 61 -13.54 -9.96 -38.73
C ARG A 61 -12.94 -8.59 -38.38
N LEU A 62 -12.82 -8.27 -37.09
CA LEU A 62 -12.08 -7.09 -36.64
C LEU A 62 -10.58 -7.40 -36.66
N THR A 63 -9.85 -6.64 -37.47
CA THR A 63 -8.40 -6.63 -37.56
C THR A 63 -7.81 -6.01 -36.30
N ASP A 64 -7.15 -6.83 -35.49
CA ASP A 64 -6.37 -6.41 -34.32
C ASP A 64 -4.99 -5.92 -34.83
N ARG A 65 -4.90 -4.64 -35.21
CA ARG A 65 -3.63 -3.96 -35.51
C ARG A 65 -3.13 -3.31 -34.22
N SER A 66 -2.23 -3.99 -33.51
CA SER A 66 -1.36 -3.33 -32.53
C SER A 66 -0.30 -2.53 -33.31
N PRO A 67 0.02 -1.28 -32.92
CA PRO A 67 1.16 -0.59 -33.49
C PRO A 67 2.44 -1.30 -33.02
N SER A 68 3.08 -2.05 -33.93
CA SER A 68 4.41 -2.60 -33.71
C SER A 68 5.39 -1.45 -33.54
N VAL A 69 6.29 -1.53 -32.55
CA VAL A 69 7.42 -0.60 -32.38
C VAL A 69 8.44 -0.87 -33.46
N SER A 70 8.13 -0.51 -34.70
CA SER A 70 8.98 -0.82 -35.85
C SER A 70 9.60 0.43 -36.46
N ASP A 71 10.16 1.29 -35.60
CA ASP A 71 11.23 2.19 -36.02
C ASP A 71 12.54 1.40 -35.97
N LYS A 72 12.92 0.93 -37.15
CA LYS A 72 14.00 -0.04 -37.36
C LYS A 72 15.39 0.50 -37.00
N SER A 73 15.62 1.80 -36.78
CA SER A 73 16.99 2.32 -36.66
C SER A 73 17.78 1.72 -35.50
N SER A 74 17.24 1.78 -34.29
CA SER A 74 18.00 1.51 -33.06
C SER A 74 17.88 0.06 -32.60
N LEU A 75 16.71 -0.56 -32.78
CA LEU A 75 16.59 -2.00 -32.65
C LEU A 75 17.38 -2.72 -33.75
N ALA A 76 17.38 -2.22 -35.00
CA ALA A 76 18.24 -2.83 -36.03
C ALA A 76 19.70 -2.45 -35.88
N GLU A 77 20.07 -1.34 -35.23
CA GLU A 77 21.46 -1.07 -34.85
C GLU A 77 21.92 -2.00 -33.73
N PHE A 78 21.09 -2.21 -32.70
CA PHE A 78 21.32 -3.24 -31.68
C PHE A 78 21.41 -4.64 -32.31
N SER A 79 20.49 -4.96 -33.22
CA SER A 79 20.50 -6.22 -33.98
C SER A 79 21.72 -6.33 -34.93
N ARG A 80 22.16 -5.22 -35.54
CA ARG A 80 23.38 -5.17 -36.36
C ARG A 80 24.63 -5.32 -35.52
N ASN A 81 24.68 -4.77 -34.31
CA ASN A 81 25.80 -4.93 -33.37
C ASN A 81 25.85 -6.35 -32.78
N LEU A 82 24.70 -7.03 -32.67
CA LEU A 82 24.60 -8.47 -32.43
C LEU A 82 25.12 -9.29 -33.63
N ASN A 83 24.74 -8.91 -34.85
CA ASN A 83 25.11 -9.62 -36.08
C ASN A 83 26.50 -9.25 -36.62
N LYS A 84 27.22 -8.30 -36.01
CA LYS A 84 28.62 -7.98 -36.36
C LYS A 84 29.56 -9.15 -36.11
N ALA A 85 29.09 -10.19 -35.42
CA ALA A 85 29.80 -11.42 -35.11
C ALA A 85 29.27 -12.64 -35.90
N GLU A 86 28.86 -12.47 -37.16
CA GLU A 86 28.70 -13.61 -38.10
C GLU A 86 30.05 -14.30 -38.45
N ILE A 87 31.07 -14.19 -37.59
CA ILE A 87 32.39 -14.81 -37.73
C ILE A 87 32.27 -16.34 -37.81
N TRP A 88 31.24 -16.91 -37.17
CA TRP A 88 30.95 -18.35 -37.21
C TRP A 88 30.57 -18.86 -38.61
N HIS A 89 30.13 -18.00 -39.54
CA HIS A 89 29.75 -18.42 -40.91
C HIS A 89 30.94 -18.91 -41.73
N GLU A 90 32.15 -18.37 -41.48
CA GLU A 90 33.40 -18.75 -42.17
C GLU A 90 33.92 -20.12 -41.72
N SER A 91 33.61 -20.51 -40.48
CA SER A 91 34.10 -21.75 -39.86
C SER A 91 33.26 -23.01 -40.16
N CYS A 92 32.22 -22.90 -41.00
CA CYS A 92 31.14 -23.87 -41.06
C CYS A 92 30.85 -24.38 -42.49
N GLU A 93 31.06 -25.69 -42.72
CA GLU A 93 30.73 -26.38 -43.97
C GLU A 93 29.21 -26.53 -44.14
N GLU A 94 28.70 -26.41 -45.37
CA GLU A 94 27.32 -26.74 -45.69
C GLU A 94 27.11 -28.25 -45.69
N ILE A 95 26.14 -28.72 -44.89
CA ILE A 95 25.76 -30.13 -44.82
C ILE A 95 24.25 -30.24 -44.95
N THR A 96 23.75 -31.27 -45.64
CA THR A 96 22.31 -31.54 -45.62
C THR A 96 21.92 -32.22 -44.30
N PRO A 97 20.67 -32.08 -43.83
CA PRO A 97 20.22 -32.76 -42.61
C PRO A 97 20.35 -34.28 -42.69
N LEU A 98 20.25 -34.86 -43.90
CA LEU A 98 20.44 -36.28 -44.13
C LEU A 98 21.90 -36.68 -43.98
N ASP A 99 22.82 -35.95 -44.61
CA ASP A 99 24.27 -36.21 -44.48
C ASP A 99 24.74 -36.00 -43.03
N ALA A 100 24.16 -35.03 -42.32
CA ALA A 100 24.43 -34.81 -40.90
C ALA A 100 24.01 -36.00 -40.05
N TYR A 101 22.84 -36.56 -40.32
CA TYR A 101 22.35 -37.77 -39.67
C TYR A 101 23.22 -38.98 -40.00
N ASP A 102 23.62 -39.16 -41.26
CA ASP A 102 24.50 -40.27 -41.68
C ASP A 102 25.89 -40.15 -41.05
N LYS A 103 26.47 -38.95 -40.95
CA LYS A 103 27.72 -38.72 -40.20
C LYS A 103 27.58 -39.08 -38.72
N LEU A 104 26.44 -38.78 -38.11
CA LEU A 104 26.17 -39.10 -36.72
C LEU A 104 25.96 -40.60 -36.48
N LEU A 105 25.31 -41.31 -37.41
CA LEU A 105 25.12 -42.77 -37.34
C LEU A 105 26.42 -43.55 -37.55
N ASN A 106 27.25 -43.11 -38.49
CA ASN A 106 28.46 -43.83 -38.90
C ASN A 106 29.68 -43.53 -38.01
N SER A 107 29.55 -42.61 -37.05
CA SER A 107 30.62 -42.29 -36.11
C SER A 107 30.49 -43.10 -34.82
N ASN A 108 31.57 -43.80 -34.45
CA ASN A 108 31.67 -44.49 -33.17
C ASN A 108 31.91 -43.47 -32.05
N GLY A 109 30.88 -42.68 -31.70
CA GLY A 109 30.94 -41.61 -30.70
C GLY A 109 31.74 -40.39 -31.16
N MET A 110 31.05 -39.35 -31.65
CA MET A 110 31.70 -38.10 -32.04
C MET A 110 32.29 -37.37 -30.83
N LYS A 111 33.45 -36.72 -31.03
CA LYS A 111 33.99 -35.80 -30.02
C LYS A 111 33.10 -34.57 -29.90
N VAL A 112 33.19 -33.89 -28.76
CA VAL A 112 32.39 -32.67 -28.48
C VAL A 112 32.61 -31.61 -29.56
N ASP A 113 33.86 -31.41 -29.99
CA ASP A 113 34.20 -30.44 -31.05
C ASP A 113 33.61 -30.79 -32.42
N ASP A 114 33.54 -32.10 -32.74
CA ASP A 114 32.92 -32.57 -33.99
C ASP A 114 31.40 -32.40 -33.94
N MET A 115 30.77 -32.65 -32.78
CA MET A 115 29.35 -32.36 -32.57
C MET A 115 29.04 -30.87 -32.62
N ALA A 116 29.90 -30.01 -32.05
CA ALA A 116 29.73 -28.56 -32.10
C ALA A 116 29.78 -28.05 -33.55
N ARG A 117 30.71 -28.57 -34.37
CA ARG A 117 30.76 -28.30 -35.82
C ARG A 117 29.51 -28.78 -36.54
N LEU A 118 29.01 -29.97 -36.22
CA LEU A 118 27.77 -30.49 -36.79
C LEU A 118 26.56 -29.62 -36.42
N LEU A 119 26.46 -29.19 -35.16
CA LEU A 119 25.43 -28.24 -34.68
C LEU A 119 25.48 -26.93 -35.46
N LEU A 120 26.66 -26.35 -35.65
CA LEU A 120 26.82 -25.12 -36.45
C LEU A 120 26.30 -25.29 -37.87
N SER A 121 26.61 -26.41 -38.53
CA SER A 121 26.12 -26.67 -39.89
C SER A 121 24.61 -26.84 -39.95
N VAL A 122 24.01 -27.51 -38.96
CA VAL A 122 22.55 -27.64 -38.85
C VAL A 122 21.88 -26.28 -38.63
N VAL A 123 22.42 -25.45 -37.73
CA VAL A 123 21.91 -24.10 -37.44
C VAL A 123 22.06 -23.18 -38.65
N LYS A 124 23.19 -23.25 -39.38
CA LYS A 124 23.40 -22.53 -40.64
C LYS A 124 22.34 -22.90 -41.68
N GLY A 125 22.05 -24.19 -41.84
CA GLY A 125 20.98 -24.68 -42.74
C GLY A 125 19.59 -24.15 -42.36
N LEU A 126 19.24 -24.16 -41.07
CA LEU A 126 17.99 -23.58 -40.56
C LEU A 126 17.91 -22.07 -40.79
N CYS A 127 19.02 -21.35 -40.61
CA CYS A 127 19.13 -19.92 -40.88
C CYS A 127 18.93 -19.59 -42.36
N ALA A 128 19.50 -20.39 -43.26
CA ALA A 128 19.39 -20.19 -44.71
C ALA A 128 17.96 -20.42 -45.23
N LYS A 129 17.22 -21.35 -44.62
CA LYS A 129 15.84 -21.72 -45.01
C LYS A 129 14.77 -21.14 -44.08
N PHE A 130 15.08 -20.04 -43.39
CA PHE A 130 14.22 -19.47 -42.34
C PHE A 130 12.83 -19.02 -42.83
N GLU A 131 12.68 -18.75 -44.13
CA GLU A 131 11.40 -18.40 -44.75
C GLU A 131 10.42 -19.59 -44.86
N ASN A 132 10.89 -20.81 -44.59
CA ASN A 132 10.10 -22.04 -44.63
C ASN A 132 9.76 -22.55 -43.22
N PHE A 133 9.01 -23.65 -43.13
CA PHE A 133 8.91 -24.39 -41.87
C PHE A 133 10.29 -24.91 -41.44
N PRO A 134 10.59 -24.94 -40.14
CA PRO A 134 11.83 -25.55 -39.66
C PRO A 134 11.88 -27.01 -40.10
N ASP A 135 12.99 -27.40 -40.71
CA ASP A 135 13.19 -28.76 -41.21
C ASP A 135 13.08 -29.78 -40.04
N PRO A 136 12.20 -30.80 -40.14
CA PRO A 136 11.99 -31.75 -39.04
C PRO A 136 13.24 -32.54 -38.66
N MET A 137 14.07 -32.93 -39.65
CA MET A 137 15.30 -33.68 -39.39
C MET A 137 16.33 -32.82 -38.64
N SER A 138 16.52 -31.58 -39.07
CA SER A 138 17.36 -30.59 -38.39
C SER A 138 16.89 -30.36 -36.95
N SER A 139 15.57 -30.26 -36.75
CA SER A 139 14.97 -30.09 -35.42
C SER A 139 15.22 -31.32 -34.52
N LEU A 140 15.13 -32.54 -35.06
CA LEU A 140 15.42 -33.78 -34.35
C LEU A 140 16.90 -33.93 -34.01
N LEU A 141 17.80 -33.54 -34.92
CA LEU A 141 19.25 -33.55 -34.69
C LEU A 141 19.63 -32.65 -33.52
N LEU A 142 19.03 -31.45 -33.42
CA LEU A 142 19.22 -30.58 -32.25
C LEU A 142 18.81 -31.29 -30.95
N VAL A 143 17.61 -31.88 -30.90
CA VAL A 143 17.14 -32.61 -29.71
C VAL A 143 18.05 -33.79 -29.37
N TYR A 144 18.49 -34.54 -30.39
CA TYR A 144 19.36 -35.70 -30.20
C TYR A 144 20.69 -35.28 -29.57
N ILE A 145 21.36 -34.26 -30.14
CA ILE A 145 22.65 -33.81 -29.63
C ILE A 145 22.50 -33.22 -28.23
N ALA A 146 21.44 -32.45 -27.95
CA ALA A 146 21.18 -31.91 -26.62
C ALA A 146 21.02 -33.00 -25.55
N LYS A 147 20.44 -34.16 -25.93
CA LYS A 147 20.23 -35.30 -25.03
C LYS A 147 21.48 -36.14 -24.81
N HIS A 148 22.30 -36.31 -25.85
CA HIS A 148 23.43 -37.26 -25.83
C HIS A 148 24.78 -36.60 -25.58
N GLN A 149 24.94 -35.32 -25.92
CA GLN A 149 26.20 -34.57 -25.79
C GLN A 149 25.94 -33.07 -25.57
N PRO A 150 25.32 -32.69 -24.44
CA PRO A 150 24.95 -31.30 -24.15
C PRO A 150 26.15 -30.35 -24.11
N GLU A 151 27.37 -30.82 -23.86
CA GLU A 151 28.58 -30.01 -23.84
C GLU A 151 28.86 -29.34 -25.19
N ALA A 152 28.39 -29.92 -26.30
CA ALA A 152 28.55 -29.34 -27.63
C ALA A 152 27.78 -28.01 -27.80
N TYR A 153 26.68 -27.83 -27.06
CA TYR A 153 25.94 -26.57 -27.00
C TYR A 153 26.65 -25.48 -26.19
N ALA A 154 27.70 -25.84 -25.44
CA ALA A 154 28.44 -24.92 -24.59
C ALA A 154 29.58 -24.21 -25.32
N ASP A 155 29.82 -24.56 -26.60
CA ASP A 155 30.77 -23.89 -27.50
C ASP A 155 30.32 -22.47 -27.84
N ALA A 156 31.26 -21.53 -27.89
CA ALA A 156 30.97 -20.10 -28.04
C ALA A 156 30.29 -19.79 -29.40
N ASN A 157 30.76 -20.40 -30.48
CA ASN A 157 30.20 -20.17 -31.82
C ASN A 157 28.81 -20.79 -31.93
N VAL A 158 28.60 -21.97 -31.34
CA VAL A 158 27.28 -22.62 -31.31
C VAL A 158 26.27 -21.75 -30.57
N ILE A 159 26.62 -21.23 -29.39
CA ILE A 159 25.74 -20.35 -28.61
C ILE A 159 25.40 -19.10 -29.41
N GLU A 160 26.38 -18.48 -30.06
CA GLU A 160 26.18 -17.29 -30.88
C GLU A 160 25.26 -17.57 -32.07
N ALA A 161 25.50 -18.63 -32.84
CA ALA A 161 24.66 -19.02 -33.97
C ALA A 161 23.20 -19.33 -33.56
N LEU A 162 23.02 -20.01 -32.42
CA LEU A 162 21.69 -20.29 -31.85
C LEU A 162 21.00 -18.99 -31.40
N CYS A 163 21.73 -18.08 -30.75
CA CYS A 163 21.21 -16.76 -30.36
C CYS A 163 20.78 -15.94 -31.58
N THR A 164 21.56 -15.97 -32.68
CA THR A 164 21.18 -15.34 -33.96
C THR A 164 19.91 -15.95 -34.55
N LEU A 165 19.69 -17.26 -34.41
CA LEU A 165 18.50 -17.93 -34.92
C LEU A 165 17.23 -17.59 -34.10
N ILE A 166 17.30 -17.64 -32.77
CA ILE A 166 16.11 -17.46 -31.89
C ILE A 166 15.57 -16.02 -31.85
N VAL A 167 16.32 -15.04 -32.36
CA VAL A 167 15.86 -13.65 -32.49
C VAL A 167 15.24 -13.33 -33.85
N LYS A 168 15.32 -14.26 -34.82
CA LYS A 168 14.70 -14.06 -36.13
C LYS A 168 13.17 -14.18 -36.02
N VAL A 169 12.48 -13.34 -36.80
CA VAL A 169 11.01 -13.32 -36.85
C VAL A 169 10.57 -13.69 -38.27
N PRO A 170 9.83 -14.80 -38.47
CA PRO A 170 9.34 -15.17 -39.80
C PRO A 170 8.38 -14.09 -40.33
N GLN A 171 8.52 -13.71 -41.61
CA GLN A 171 7.61 -12.73 -42.22
C GLN A 171 6.16 -13.24 -42.24
N GLN A 172 5.98 -14.55 -42.46
CA GLN A 172 4.68 -15.19 -42.48
C GLN A 172 4.25 -15.64 -41.08
N ARG A 173 3.12 -15.10 -40.61
CA ARG A 173 2.56 -15.41 -39.28
C ARG A 173 2.17 -16.87 -39.09
N SER A 174 1.87 -17.60 -40.17
CA SER A 174 1.61 -19.05 -40.15
C SER A 174 2.79 -19.86 -39.64
N LEU A 175 4.01 -19.36 -39.82
CA LEU A 175 5.25 -20.06 -39.43
C LEU A 175 5.63 -19.80 -37.96
N TRP A 176 5.06 -18.78 -37.32
CA TRP A 176 5.47 -18.33 -35.99
C TRP A 176 5.38 -19.43 -34.94
N GLN A 177 4.32 -20.23 -34.94
CA GLN A 177 4.15 -21.31 -33.96
C GLN A 177 5.21 -22.41 -34.13
N ALA A 178 5.54 -22.77 -35.37
CA ALA A 178 6.52 -23.81 -35.66
C ALA A 178 7.93 -23.38 -35.24
N TRP A 179 8.34 -22.15 -35.59
CA TRP A 179 9.61 -21.59 -35.17
C TRP A 179 9.68 -21.34 -33.67
N SER A 180 8.61 -20.83 -33.06
CA SER A 180 8.50 -20.65 -31.61
C SER A 180 8.67 -21.97 -30.85
N ASN A 181 8.12 -23.08 -31.35
CA ASN A 181 8.34 -24.40 -30.75
C ASN A 181 9.81 -24.83 -30.85
N LEU A 182 10.46 -24.60 -31.99
CA LEU A 182 11.90 -24.88 -32.13
C LEU A 182 12.74 -23.99 -31.21
N PHE A 183 12.39 -22.72 -31.06
CA PHE A 183 13.07 -21.80 -30.14
C PHE A 183 12.98 -22.28 -28.69
N CYS A 184 11.84 -22.85 -28.27
CA CYS A 184 11.71 -23.46 -26.95
C CYS A 184 12.68 -24.63 -26.75
N VAL A 185 12.84 -25.48 -27.77
CA VAL A 185 13.81 -26.59 -27.74
C VAL A 185 15.24 -26.06 -27.64
N ILE A 186 15.58 -25.01 -28.39
CA ILE A 186 16.89 -24.38 -28.34
C ILE A 186 17.16 -23.78 -26.95
N CYS A 187 16.21 -23.04 -26.39
CA CYS A 187 16.35 -22.44 -25.06
C CYS A 187 16.55 -23.50 -23.97
N GLU A 188 15.79 -24.60 -24.01
CA GLU A 188 15.95 -25.72 -23.08
C GLU A 188 17.31 -26.42 -23.27
N SER A 189 17.76 -26.60 -24.50
CA SER A 189 19.07 -27.20 -24.80
C SER A 189 20.21 -26.34 -24.26
N LEU A 190 20.13 -25.02 -24.42
CA LEU A 190 21.07 -24.06 -23.83
C LEU A 190 20.99 -24.06 -22.29
N MET A 191 19.79 -24.15 -21.71
CA MET A 191 19.62 -24.26 -20.26
C MET A 191 20.32 -25.50 -19.71
N ILE A 192 20.15 -26.66 -20.35
CA ILE A 192 20.82 -27.93 -19.97
C ILE A 192 22.34 -27.78 -20.08
N ALA A 193 22.84 -27.29 -21.20
CA ALA A 193 24.27 -27.19 -21.48
C ALA A 193 25.00 -26.18 -20.58
N LEU A 194 24.30 -25.16 -20.11
CA LEU A 194 24.85 -24.07 -19.32
C LEU A 194 24.42 -24.11 -17.85
N ASP A 195 23.72 -25.17 -17.40
CA ASP A 195 23.10 -25.18 -16.08
C ASP A 195 24.12 -25.00 -14.96
N GLU A 196 25.32 -25.57 -15.07
CA GLU A 196 26.36 -25.42 -14.04
C GLU A 196 27.23 -24.16 -14.20
N LYS A 197 27.06 -23.39 -15.28
CA LYS A 197 27.87 -22.18 -15.54
C LYS A 197 27.24 -20.93 -14.93
N THR A 198 28.04 -20.12 -14.23
CA THR A 198 27.60 -18.84 -13.63
C THR A 198 27.88 -17.62 -14.49
N ASP A 199 28.67 -17.77 -15.55
CA ASP A 199 29.08 -16.71 -16.48
C ASP A 199 28.61 -17.07 -17.90
N TRP A 200 27.34 -16.82 -18.17
CA TRP A 200 26.73 -17.02 -19.48
C TRP A 200 27.20 -15.95 -20.48
N PRO A 201 27.34 -16.30 -21.78
CA PRO A 201 27.71 -15.34 -22.81
C PRO A 201 26.68 -14.21 -22.98
N GLU A 202 27.17 -12.98 -23.18
CA GLU A 202 26.35 -11.78 -23.33
C GLU A 202 25.30 -11.87 -24.46
N CYS A 203 25.59 -12.62 -25.54
CA CYS A 203 24.67 -12.82 -26.66
C CYS A 203 23.32 -13.43 -26.22
N ILE A 204 23.29 -14.22 -25.14
CA ILE A 204 22.04 -14.77 -24.57
C ILE A 204 21.17 -13.66 -23.98
N ALA A 205 21.77 -12.76 -23.18
CA ALA A 205 21.05 -11.65 -22.58
C ALA A 205 20.58 -10.64 -23.65
N LYS A 206 21.42 -10.39 -24.66
CA LYS A 206 21.06 -9.58 -25.83
C LYS A 206 19.91 -10.18 -26.63
N ALA A 207 19.91 -11.50 -26.85
CA ALA A 207 18.84 -12.21 -27.54
C ALA A 207 17.50 -12.09 -26.79
N PHE A 208 17.52 -12.16 -25.46
CA PHE A 208 16.34 -11.88 -24.63
C PHE A 208 15.82 -10.46 -24.85
N ILE A 209 16.68 -9.43 -24.82
CA ILE A 209 16.23 -8.04 -25.04
C ILE A 209 15.60 -7.88 -26.44
N GLN A 210 16.20 -8.48 -27.47
CA GLN A 210 15.69 -8.40 -28.84
C GLN A 210 14.32 -9.07 -29.00
N ASP A 211 14.14 -10.32 -28.53
CA ASP A 211 12.82 -10.98 -28.61
C ASP A 211 11.79 -10.30 -27.69
N SER A 212 12.22 -9.78 -26.54
CA SER A 212 11.34 -9.08 -25.59
C SER A 212 10.75 -7.78 -26.15
N LEU A 213 11.52 -7.03 -26.94
CA LEU A 213 11.05 -5.81 -27.61
C LEU A 213 10.36 -6.13 -28.95
N GLY A 214 10.73 -7.26 -29.59
CA GLY A 214 10.19 -7.76 -30.85
C GLY A 214 8.84 -8.47 -30.71
N GLU A 215 8.63 -9.60 -31.39
CA GLU A 215 7.34 -10.33 -31.42
C GLU A 215 7.14 -11.29 -30.23
N ARG A 216 8.13 -11.42 -29.33
CA ARG A 216 8.08 -12.28 -28.14
C ARG A 216 7.78 -13.75 -28.48
N LEU A 217 8.50 -14.30 -29.45
CA LEU A 217 8.26 -15.64 -29.96
C LEU A 217 8.67 -16.72 -28.96
N TRP A 218 9.62 -16.47 -28.06
CA TRP A 218 10.07 -17.46 -27.08
C TRP A 218 10.10 -16.93 -25.66
N VAL A 219 10.35 -15.63 -25.43
CA VAL A 219 10.45 -15.12 -24.05
C VAL A 219 9.17 -15.35 -23.26
N ASP A 220 8.00 -15.15 -23.87
CA ASP A 220 6.74 -15.34 -23.18
C ASP A 220 6.37 -16.84 -23.03
N ARG A 221 7.09 -17.79 -23.63
CA ARG A 221 6.70 -19.22 -23.63
C ARG A 221 6.94 -19.85 -22.26
N LYS A 222 5.95 -20.61 -21.75
CA LYS A 222 6.06 -21.32 -20.47
C LYS A 222 7.23 -22.31 -20.45
N GLU A 223 7.54 -22.90 -21.61
CA GLU A 223 8.64 -23.85 -21.78
C GLU A 223 10.01 -23.17 -21.57
N CYS A 224 10.11 -21.86 -21.81
CA CYS A 224 11.35 -21.09 -21.64
C CYS A 224 11.48 -20.43 -20.27
N ASN A 225 10.54 -20.64 -19.34
CA ASN A 225 10.46 -19.87 -18.10
C ASN A 225 11.73 -19.92 -17.26
N THR A 226 12.28 -21.12 -17.03
CA THR A 226 13.52 -21.29 -16.27
C THR A 226 14.70 -20.59 -16.93
N PHE A 227 14.80 -20.67 -18.26
CA PHE A 227 15.84 -19.99 -19.03
C PHE A 227 15.71 -18.46 -18.92
N VAL A 228 14.50 -17.93 -19.13
CA VAL A 228 14.21 -16.48 -19.02
C VAL A 228 14.43 -15.95 -17.60
N LYS A 229 14.00 -16.68 -16.56
CA LYS A 229 14.24 -16.31 -15.16
C LYS A 229 15.73 -16.23 -14.84
N ASN A 230 16.52 -17.17 -15.36
CA ASN A 230 17.98 -17.11 -15.25
C ASN A 230 18.56 -15.88 -15.98
N ILE A 231 18.00 -15.46 -17.11
CA ILE A 231 18.43 -14.24 -17.80
C ILE A 231 18.11 -12.98 -17.00
N ILE A 232 16.88 -12.87 -16.51
CA ILE A 232 16.39 -11.68 -15.77
C ILE A 232 17.19 -11.44 -14.48
N THR A 233 17.89 -12.45 -13.95
CA THR A 233 18.79 -12.28 -12.79
C THR A 233 19.84 -11.17 -13.00
N VAL A 234 20.22 -10.86 -14.24
CA VAL A 234 21.14 -9.75 -14.55
C VAL A 234 20.60 -8.39 -14.09
N PHE A 235 19.28 -8.19 -14.12
CA PHE A 235 18.64 -6.96 -13.66
C PHE A 235 18.30 -6.99 -12.17
N ASN A 236 18.45 -8.15 -11.51
CA ASN A 236 18.02 -8.38 -10.13
C ASN A 236 16.54 -7.99 -9.88
N THR A 237 15.68 -8.26 -10.87
CA THR A 237 14.25 -7.94 -10.79
C THR A 237 13.54 -8.96 -9.90
N VAL A 238 12.90 -8.46 -8.85
CA VAL A 238 11.96 -9.22 -8.03
C VAL A 238 10.62 -9.30 -8.77
N LEU A 239 10.14 -10.52 -8.97
CA LEU A 239 8.84 -10.78 -9.60
C LEU A 239 7.72 -10.73 -8.54
N PRO A 240 6.52 -10.22 -8.87
CA PRO A 240 5.39 -10.22 -7.95
C PRO A 240 4.90 -11.62 -7.58
N ALA A 241 4.27 -11.77 -6.43
CA ALA A 241 3.64 -13.02 -6.01
C ALA A 241 2.46 -13.41 -6.93
N TYR A 242 2.21 -14.73 -7.05
CA TYR A 242 1.11 -15.28 -7.85
C TYR A 242 -0.24 -14.64 -7.52
N ASP A 243 -0.60 -14.60 -6.23
CA ASP A 243 -1.90 -14.13 -5.76
C ASP A 243 -2.13 -12.64 -6.09
N ALA A 244 -1.07 -11.83 -6.02
CA ALA A 244 -1.11 -10.42 -6.38
C ALA A 244 -1.42 -10.24 -7.87
N ILE A 245 -0.83 -11.09 -8.72
CA ILE A 245 -1.06 -11.08 -10.17
C ILE A 245 -2.46 -11.57 -10.49
N ASP A 246 -2.94 -12.63 -9.84
CA ASP A 246 -4.29 -13.16 -10.07
C ASP A 246 -5.38 -12.14 -9.70
N THR A 247 -5.19 -11.46 -8.56
CA THR A 247 -6.05 -10.35 -8.13
C THR A 247 -6.01 -9.20 -9.13
N LEU A 248 -4.82 -8.81 -9.60
CA LEU A 248 -4.64 -7.77 -10.60
C LEU A 248 -5.29 -8.13 -11.94
N VAL A 249 -5.18 -9.39 -12.38
CA VAL A 249 -5.80 -9.89 -13.61
C VAL A 249 -7.33 -9.85 -13.49
N SER A 250 -7.87 -10.27 -12.34
CA SER A 250 -9.31 -10.19 -12.06
C SER A 250 -9.83 -8.77 -12.15
N GLU A 251 -9.13 -7.80 -11.54
CA GLU A 251 -9.43 -6.37 -11.65
C GLU A 251 -9.38 -5.86 -13.09
N CYS A 252 -8.39 -6.30 -13.88
CA CYS A 252 -8.30 -5.92 -15.29
C CYS A 252 -9.45 -6.49 -16.13
N ILE A 253 -9.88 -7.74 -15.88
CA ILE A 253 -10.94 -8.42 -16.65
C ILE A 253 -12.31 -7.76 -16.43
N GLN A 254 -12.63 -7.39 -15.18
CA GLN A 254 -13.92 -6.76 -14.83
C GLN A 254 -14.19 -5.45 -15.58
N THR A 255 -13.18 -4.86 -16.23
CA THR A 255 -13.26 -3.55 -16.90
C THR A 255 -13.47 -3.65 -18.41
N GLY A 256 -13.79 -4.84 -18.91
CA GLY A 256 -13.89 -5.13 -20.33
C GLY A 256 -12.52 -5.13 -21.02
N GLY A 257 -11.43 -5.36 -20.29
CA GLY A 257 -10.16 -5.80 -20.87
C GLY A 257 -10.36 -7.22 -21.38
N MET A 258 -10.09 -7.47 -22.67
CA MET A 258 -10.38 -8.76 -23.31
C MET A 258 -9.96 -9.97 -22.47
N VAL A 259 -10.90 -10.90 -22.29
CA VAL A 259 -10.73 -12.21 -21.63
C VAL A 259 -9.71 -13.10 -22.37
N LYS A 260 -9.41 -12.82 -23.64
CA LYS A 260 -8.50 -13.61 -24.49
C LYS A 260 -7.12 -12.98 -24.62
N CYS A 261 -6.45 -12.81 -23.50
CA CYS A 261 -4.99 -12.73 -23.45
C CYS A 261 -4.55 -13.47 -22.18
N LEU A 262 -4.60 -14.80 -22.23
CA LEU A 262 -3.64 -15.65 -21.53
C LEU A 262 -2.29 -15.44 -22.24
N SER A 263 -1.74 -14.24 -22.07
CA SER A 263 -0.40 -13.92 -22.53
C SER A 263 0.55 -14.72 -21.66
N PRO A 264 1.46 -15.52 -22.19
CA PRO A 264 2.30 -16.39 -21.38
C PRO A 264 3.45 -15.66 -20.66
N THR A 265 3.55 -14.32 -20.79
CA THR A 265 4.14 -13.45 -19.75
C THR A 265 3.48 -13.62 -18.38
N TYR A 266 2.22 -14.06 -18.32
CA TYR A 266 1.59 -14.61 -17.12
C TYR A 266 2.46 -15.76 -16.61
N SER A 267 2.71 -16.81 -17.38
CA SER A 267 3.56 -17.96 -16.99
C SER A 267 4.99 -17.60 -16.52
N LEU A 268 5.59 -16.51 -17.00
CA LEU A 268 6.90 -16.03 -16.49
C LEU A 268 6.82 -15.41 -15.09
N ILE A 269 5.77 -14.61 -14.86
CA ILE A 269 5.58 -13.79 -13.66
C ILE A 269 4.81 -14.58 -12.58
N VAL A 270 4.08 -15.62 -13.00
CA VAL A 270 3.17 -16.43 -12.20
C VAL A 270 3.81 -17.79 -12.01
N GLU A 271 4.22 -18.11 -10.78
CA GLU A 271 4.40 -19.51 -10.36
C GLU A 271 3.03 -20.16 -10.43
N THR A 272 2.72 -20.91 -11.49
CA THR A 272 1.55 -21.80 -11.45
C THR A 272 1.70 -22.64 -10.18
N GLY A 273 0.73 -22.53 -9.26
CA GLY A 273 0.74 -23.31 -8.02
C GLY A 273 0.97 -24.80 -8.34
N PRO A 274 1.41 -25.63 -7.38
CA PRO A 274 1.93 -26.97 -7.66
C PRO A 274 0.87 -27.78 -8.40
N SER A 275 0.99 -27.82 -9.72
CA SER A 275 0.26 -28.76 -10.53
C SER A 275 0.76 -30.11 -10.07
N VAL A 276 -0.16 -30.97 -9.63
CA VAL A 276 0.14 -32.33 -9.15
C VAL A 276 0.83 -33.19 -10.24
N ASN A 277 1.01 -32.64 -11.45
CA ASN A 277 1.73 -33.22 -12.59
C ASN A 277 2.85 -32.32 -13.18
N GLU A 278 3.25 -31.23 -12.53
CA GLU A 278 4.42 -30.46 -12.98
C GLU A 278 5.69 -31.25 -12.68
N PHE A 279 6.41 -31.67 -13.73
CA PHE A 279 7.83 -31.97 -13.64
C PHE A 279 8.47 -30.84 -12.83
N PHE A 280 8.99 -31.14 -11.64
CA PHE A 280 9.78 -30.20 -10.85
C PHE A 280 10.77 -29.46 -11.77
N PRO A 281 11.02 -28.15 -11.58
CA PRO A 281 11.99 -27.44 -12.40
C PRO A 281 13.32 -28.19 -12.30
N LYS A 282 13.74 -28.80 -13.42
CA LYS A 282 14.96 -29.61 -13.48
C LYS A 282 16.20 -28.80 -13.14
N HIS A 283 16.15 -27.49 -13.39
CA HIS A 283 17.28 -26.56 -13.31
C HIS A 283 17.00 -25.41 -12.35
N LYS A 284 18.03 -24.93 -11.65
CA LYS A 284 17.91 -23.87 -10.65
C LYS A 284 18.01 -22.48 -11.28
N VAL A 285 17.24 -21.53 -10.76
CA VAL A 285 17.39 -20.10 -11.06
C VAL A 285 18.49 -19.51 -10.18
N ARG A 286 19.57 -19.02 -10.80
CA ARG A 286 20.72 -18.40 -10.11
C ARG A 286 21.34 -17.31 -11.00
N PRO A 287 22.08 -16.33 -10.43
CA PRO A 287 22.77 -15.33 -11.23
C PRO A 287 23.66 -15.93 -12.31
N ARG A 288 23.46 -15.53 -13.58
CA ARG A 288 24.18 -16.06 -14.75
C ARG A 288 25.12 -15.06 -15.43
N PHE A 289 25.12 -13.80 -15.01
CA PHE A 289 25.79 -12.72 -15.73
C PHE A 289 26.67 -11.87 -14.80
N VAL A 290 27.31 -12.50 -13.82
CA VAL A 290 28.02 -11.81 -12.73
C VAL A 290 29.08 -10.84 -13.25
N ARG A 291 29.82 -11.21 -14.31
CA ARG A 291 30.90 -10.37 -14.88
C ARG A 291 30.43 -9.21 -15.75
N ILE A 292 29.26 -9.32 -16.37
CA ILE A 292 28.79 -8.35 -17.37
C ILE A 292 27.60 -7.52 -16.89
N SER A 293 27.11 -7.78 -15.67
CA SER A 293 25.87 -7.22 -15.14
C SER A 293 25.80 -5.70 -15.29
N ASP A 294 26.83 -4.99 -14.81
CA ASP A 294 26.83 -3.52 -14.80
C ASP A 294 26.84 -2.95 -16.22
N SER A 295 27.80 -3.37 -17.05
CA SER A 295 27.92 -2.89 -18.44
C SER A 295 26.68 -3.21 -19.27
N PHE A 296 26.11 -4.40 -19.09
CA PHE A 296 24.91 -4.84 -19.83
C PHE A 296 23.66 -4.07 -19.37
N CYS A 297 23.50 -3.83 -18.06
CA CYS A 297 22.39 -3.04 -17.54
C CYS A 297 22.46 -1.59 -17.99
N SER A 298 23.64 -0.96 -18.00
CA SER A 298 23.82 0.40 -18.52
C SER A 298 23.47 0.48 -20.00
N HIS A 299 23.98 -0.44 -20.82
CA HIS A 299 23.66 -0.49 -22.25
C HIS A 299 22.15 -0.72 -22.51
N THR A 300 21.53 -1.63 -21.77
CA THR A 300 20.09 -1.88 -21.85
C THR A 300 19.28 -0.66 -21.43
N SER A 301 19.73 0.07 -20.41
CA SER A 301 19.08 1.30 -19.95
C SER A 301 19.12 2.40 -21.00
N GLU A 302 20.24 2.56 -21.70
CA GLU A 302 20.38 3.50 -22.82
C GLU A 302 19.45 3.14 -23.98
N LEU A 303 19.44 1.86 -24.38
CA LEU A 303 18.54 1.35 -25.42
C LEU A 303 17.06 1.63 -25.07
N LEU A 304 16.64 1.29 -23.85
CA LEU A 304 15.25 1.49 -23.40
C LEU A 304 14.89 2.96 -23.27
N ARG A 305 15.84 3.82 -22.87
CA ARG A 305 15.63 5.28 -22.78
C ARG A 305 15.17 5.85 -24.11
N GLU A 306 15.73 5.39 -25.21
CA GLU A 306 15.33 5.83 -26.53
C GLU A 306 13.86 5.49 -26.81
N PHE A 307 13.44 4.24 -26.58
CA PHE A 307 12.06 3.80 -26.78
C PHE A 307 11.06 4.53 -25.86
N VAL A 308 11.46 4.78 -24.62
CA VAL A 308 10.64 5.44 -23.59
C VAL A 308 10.52 6.95 -23.83
N SER A 309 11.53 7.57 -24.44
CA SER A 309 11.53 9.01 -24.75
C SER A 309 10.56 9.38 -25.86
N ARG A 310 10.25 8.45 -26.77
CA ARG A 310 9.35 8.66 -27.91
C ARG A 310 7.93 8.97 -27.44
N ARG A 311 7.32 9.99 -28.05
CA ARG A 311 5.90 10.28 -27.87
C ARG A 311 5.09 9.33 -28.74
N LEU A 312 4.35 8.44 -28.12
CA LEU A 312 3.47 7.48 -28.78
C LEU A 312 2.04 7.69 -28.27
N ASP A 313 1.06 7.64 -29.16
CA ASP A 313 -0.36 7.76 -28.79
C ASP A 313 -0.81 6.62 -27.88
N SER A 314 -0.27 5.42 -28.10
CA SER A 314 -0.44 4.26 -27.22
C SER A 314 0.91 3.63 -26.92
N VAL A 315 1.11 3.27 -25.66
CA VAL A 315 2.36 2.63 -25.25
C VAL A 315 2.36 1.16 -25.70
N PRO A 316 3.40 0.69 -26.40
CA PRO A 316 3.47 -0.67 -26.92
C PRO A 316 3.50 -1.72 -25.80
N ARG A 317 2.74 -2.81 -25.97
CA ARG A 317 2.70 -3.93 -25.02
C ARG A 317 4.10 -4.45 -24.67
N ASN A 318 4.93 -4.65 -25.70
CA ASN A 318 6.19 -5.36 -25.55
C ASN A 318 7.20 -4.50 -24.77
N LEU A 319 7.19 -3.18 -24.99
CA LEU A 319 7.96 -2.23 -24.19
C LEU A 319 7.57 -2.28 -22.70
N LEU A 320 6.27 -2.27 -22.37
CA LEU A 320 5.81 -2.35 -20.98
C LEU A 320 6.29 -3.62 -20.28
N LEU A 321 6.21 -4.77 -20.95
CA LEU A 321 6.62 -6.05 -20.40
C LEU A 321 8.14 -6.18 -20.29
N THR A 322 8.90 -5.58 -21.22
CA THR A 322 10.37 -5.56 -21.15
C THR A 322 10.81 -4.70 -19.98
N LEU A 323 10.23 -3.50 -19.83
CA LEU A 323 10.49 -2.63 -18.67
C LEU A 323 10.20 -3.37 -17.36
N ALA A 324 9.04 -4.03 -17.26
CA ALA A 324 8.66 -4.79 -16.07
C ALA A 324 9.68 -5.88 -15.71
N SER A 325 10.24 -6.55 -16.71
CA SER A 325 11.26 -7.60 -16.52
C SER A 325 12.62 -7.03 -16.08
N CYS A 326 12.87 -5.74 -16.35
CA CYS A 326 14.15 -5.08 -16.07
C CYS A 326 14.08 -4.09 -14.89
N CYS A 327 12.93 -3.99 -14.20
CA CYS A 327 12.68 -3.03 -13.12
C CYS A 327 13.56 -3.23 -11.86
N GLY A 328 14.31 -4.32 -11.75
CA GLY A 328 15.31 -4.46 -10.69
C GLY A 328 16.46 -3.46 -10.81
N HIS A 329 16.81 -3.06 -12.04
CA HIS A 329 17.82 -2.03 -12.31
C HIS A 329 17.26 -0.63 -12.04
N GLU A 330 18.01 0.19 -11.29
CA GLU A 330 17.53 1.47 -10.76
C GLU A 330 17.19 2.51 -11.84
N GLU A 331 18.02 2.66 -12.88
CA GLU A 331 17.75 3.62 -13.95
C GLU A 331 16.48 3.25 -14.73
N ILE A 332 16.27 1.95 -14.97
CA ILE A 332 15.10 1.46 -15.72
C ILE A 332 13.83 1.69 -14.90
N ARG A 333 13.87 1.38 -13.60
CA ARG A 333 12.78 1.65 -12.66
C ARG A 333 12.46 3.14 -12.57
N GLN A 334 13.48 4.00 -12.51
CA GLN A 334 13.31 5.44 -12.52
C GLN A 334 12.63 5.93 -13.80
N MET A 335 13.09 5.49 -14.98
CA MET A 335 12.46 5.84 -16.26
C MET A 335 10.98 5.38 -16.33
N ALA A 336 10.67 4.18 -15.84
CA ALA A 336 9.29 3.70 -15.77
C ALA A 336 8.44 4.60 -14.88
N SER A 337 8.92 4.95 -13.68
CA SER A 337 8.19 5.80 -12.72
C SER A 337 7.82 7.17 -13.27
N GLN A 338 8.72 7.79 -14.05
CA GLN A 338 8.50 9.11 -14.67
C GLN A 338 7.40 9.09 -15.73
N LYS A 339 7.14 7.94 -16.34
CA LYS A 339 6.23 7.78 -17.47
C LYS A 339 4.87 7.20 -17.09
N LEU A 340 4.81 6.46 -15.98
CA LEU A 340 3.61 5.77 -15.53
C LEU A 340 2.40 6.70 -15.36
N ASP A 341 2.54 7.92 -14.78
CA ASP A 341 1.39 8.85 -14.71
C ASP A 341 0.87 9.14 -16.12
N GLY A 342 1.74 9.59 -17.03
CA GLY A 342 1.38 9.92 -18.41
C GLY A 342 0.71 8.75 -19.14
N TRP A 343 1.28 7.55 -19.06
CA TRP A 343 0.71 6.36 -19.70
C TRP A 343 -0.63 5.94 -19.11
N LEU A 344 -0.82 6.06 -17.78
CA LEU A 344 -2.11 5.84 -17.12
C LEU A 344 -3.14 6.90 -17.48
N GLN A 345 -2.70 8.13 -17.81
CA GLN A 345 -3.59 9.20 -18.25
C GLN A 345 -4.08 9.02 -19.69
N THR A 346 -3.28 8.44 -20.57
CA THR A 346 -3.57 8.33 -22.02
C THR A 346 -4.08 6.95 -22.46
N ASN A 347 -3.81 5.89 -21.69
CA ASN A 347 -4.18 4.52 -22.06
C ASN A 347 -5.28 3.97 -21.15
N LYS A 348 -6.17 3.14 -21.71
CA LYS A 348 -7.05 2.30 -20.90
C LYS A 348 -6.17 1.31 -20.12
N MET A 349 -6.43 1.19 -18.81
CA MET A 349 -5.75 0.20 -17.97
C MET A 349 -5.80 -1.19 -18.62
N ASN A 350 -4.63 -1.81 -18.78
CA ASN A 350 -4.46 -3.12 -19.37
C ASN A 350 -3.42 -3.93 -18.59
N LYS A 351 -3.36 -5.24 -18.83
CA LYS A 351 -2.50 -6.14 -18.05
C LYS A 351 -1.01 -5.75 -18.08
N PRO A 352 -0.39 -5.47 -19.25
CA PRO A 352 1.02 -5.05 -19.29
C PRO A 352 1.33 -3.80 -18.48
N LEU A 353 0.45 -2.79 -18.51
CA LEU A 353 0.64 -1.54 -17.79
C LEU A 353 0.49 -1.75 -16.28
N ALA A 354 -0.48 -2.58 -15.87
CA ALA A 354 -0.68 -2.97 -14.49
C ALA A 354 0.52 -3.76 -13.93
N ILE A 355 1.06 -4.70 -14.71
CA ILE A 355 2.28 -5.46 -14.35
C ILE A 355 3.48 -4.51 -14.19
N LEU A 356 3.66 -3.55 -15.10
CA LEU A 356 4.74 -2.56 -14.98
C LEU A 356 4.58 -1.72 -13.70
N LEU A 357 3.37 -1.26 -13.40
CA LEU A 357 3.11 -0.51 -12.17
C LEU A 357 3.48 -1.34 -10.93
N LEU A 358 2.99 -2.58 -10.85
CA LEU A 358 3.25 -3.50 -9.74
C LEU A 358 4.75 -3.81 -9.58
N THR A 359 5.43 -4.17 -10.66
CA THR A 359 6.88 -4.48 -10.65
C THR A 359 7.72 -3.27 -10.31
N THR A 360 7.35 -2.07 -10.74
CA THR A 360 8.03 -0.82 -10.36
C THR A 360 7.96 -0.62 -8.84
N PHE A 361 6.77 -0.80 -8.23
CA PHE A 361 6.60 -0.70 -6.78
C PHE A 361 7.42 -1.74 -6.02
N ILE A 362 7.28 -3.02 -6.37
CA ILE A 362 7.93 -4.15 -5.67
C ILE A 362 9.46 -4.04 -5.70
N ASN A 363 10.03 -3.47 -6.76
CA ASN A 363 11.47 -3.31 -6.90
C ASN A 363 12.01 -2.00 -6.30
N CYS A 364 11.16 -1.18 -5.65
CA CYS A 364 11.61 -0.01 -4.90
C CYS A 364 12.30 -0.43 -3.59
N LYS A 365 13.61 -0.25 -3.52
CA LYS A 365 14.45 -0.44 -2.33
C LYS A 365 14.63 0.89 -1.58
N ALA A 366 13.53 1.61 -1.40
CA ALA A 366 13.35 2.98 -0.92
C ALA A 366 14.32 3.54 0.15
N LEU A 367 14.79 2.71 1.07
CA LEU A 367 15.73 3.12 2.14
C LEU A 367 17.21 2.89 1.81
N LEU A 368 17.50 2.01 0.85
CA LEU A 368 18.85 1.62 0.46
C LEU A 368 19.37 2.48 -0.70
N MET A 369 18.49 2.99 -1.56
CA MET A 369 18.85 3.67 -2.80
C MET A 369 18.26 5.10 -2.87
N PRO A 370 19.08 6.15 -3.06
CA PRO A 370 18.58 7.53 -3.24
C PRO A 370 17.65 7.69 -4.44
N THR A 371 17.93 6.97 -5.53
CA THR A 371 17.12 6.91 -6.75
C THR A 371 15.69 6.47 -6.45
N ASP A 372 15.49 5.55 -5.51
CA ASP A 372 14.17 5.04 -5.15
C ASP A 372 13.29 6.02 -4.38
N LYS A 373 13.90 7.02 -3.72
CA LYS A 373 13.12 8.13 -3.14
C LYS A 373 12.42 8.93 -4.24
N GLU A 374 13.11 9.17 -5.35
CA GLU A 374 12.55 9.86 -6.51
C GLU A 374 11.53 8.98 -7.25
N VAL A 375 11.79 7.67 -7.37
CA VAL A 375 10.82 6.71 -7.91
C VAL A 375 9.50 6.78 -7.14
N LEU A 376 9.55 6.65 -5.81
CA LEU A 376 8.35 6.70 -4.97
C LEU A 376 7.66 8.06 -5.05
N HIS A 377 8.42 9.15 -5.09
CA HIS A 377 7.87 10.50 -5.27
C HIS A 377 7.09 10.64 -6.59
N ASN A 378 7.58 10.06 -7.69
CA ASN A 378 6.86 10.02 -8.96
C ASN A 378 5.60 9.15 -8.88
N LEU A 379 5.68 7.97 -8.23
CA LEU A 379 4.56 7.03 -8.12
C LEU A 379 3.40 7.57 -7.28
N ILE A 380 3.65 8.23 -6.15
CA ILE A 380 2.56 8.78 -5.30
C ILE A 380 1.82 9.96 -5.94
N ARG A 381 2.45 10.63 -6.92
CA ARG A 381 1.87 11.76 -7.66
C ARG A 381 0.94 11.31 -8.79
N ILE A 382 0.91 10.02 -9.11
CA ILE A 382 0.02 9.46 -10.11
C ILE A 382 -1.43 9.80 -9.76
N ARG A 383 -2.18 10.34 -10.73
CA ARG A 383 -3.60 10.71 -10.53
C ARG A 383 -4.53 9.57 -10.89
N PHE A 384 -5.40 9.17 -9.96
CA PHE A 384 -6.36 8.09 -10.17
C PHE A 384 -7.60 8.59 -10.92
N LYS A 385 -7.69 8.30 -12.23
CA LYS A 385 -8.89 8.61 -13.04
C LYS A 385 -9.99 7.55 -12.97
N SER A 386 -9.67 6.34 -12.50
CA SER A 386 -10.64 5.23 -12.43
C SER A 386 -10.48 4.43 -11.15
N LYS A 387 -11.59 3.80 -10.71
CA LYS A 387 -11.59 2.87 -9.56
C LYS A 387 -10.62 1.71 -9.76
N VAL A 388 -10.38 1.32 -11.01
CA VAL A 388 -9.49 0.23 -11.41
C VAL A 388 -8.04 0.58 -11.11
N VAL A 389 -7.60 1.77 -11.53
CA VAL A 389 -6.26 2.28 -11.24
C VAL A 389 -6.04 2.32 -9.73
N ASN A 390 -7.04 2.82 -8.99
CA ASN A 390 -6.98 2.88 -7.52
C ASN A 390 -6.79 1.47 -6.90
N ARG A 391 -7.53 0.46 -7.36
CA ARG A 391 -7.41 -0.91 -6.84
C ARG A 391 -6.08 -1.58 -7.19
N ILE A 392 -5.59 -1.41 -8.41
CA ILE A 392 -4.27 -1.95 -8.81
C ILE A 392 -3.15 -1.26 -8.02
N PHE A 393 -3.26 0.05 -7.80
CA PHE A 393 -2.31 0.79 -6.99
C PHE A 393 -2.30 0.30 -5.53
N ALA A 394 -3.48 0.00 -4.97
CA ALA A 394 -3.61 -0.59 -3.63
C ALA A 394 -2.89 -1.95 -3.53
N ILE A 395 -3.06 -2.82 -4.53
CA ILE A 395 -2.35 -4.10 -4.61
C ILE A 395 -0.83 -3.88 -4.64
N ALA A 396 -0.37 -2.93 -5.46
CA ALA A 396 1.05 -2.63 -5.59
C ALA A 396 1.68 -2.10 -4.30
N LEU A 397 0.98 -1.24 -3.57
CA LEU A 397 1.42 -0.77 -2.25
C LEU A 397 1.45 -1.91 -1.21
N LYS A 398 0.43 -2.79 -1.21
CA LYS A 398 0.38 -3.93 -0.30
C LYS A 398 1.59 -4.85 -0.50
N GLU A 399 1.93 -5.16 -1.75
CA GLU A 399 3.10 -5.98 -2.07
C GLU A 399 4.41 -5.28 -1.69
N LEU A 400 4.53 -3.97 -1.96
CA LEU A 400 5.68 -3.18 -1.51
C LEU A 400 5.87 -3.27 0.01
N PHE A 401 4.81 -3.07 0.80
CA PHE A 401 4.89 -3.11 2.27
C PHE A 401 5.19 -4.51 2.82
N SER A 402 4.77 -5.56 2.10
CA SER A 402 5.07 -6.95 2.47
C SER A 402 6.56 -7.27 2.30
N LEU A 403 7.25 -6.63 1.36
CA LEU A 403 8.67 -6.83 1.09
C LEU A 403 9.59 -5.81 1.78
N ASN A 404 9.09 -4.60 2.00
CA ASN A 404 9.81 -3.47 2.58
C ASN A 404 8.85 -2.65 3.43
N CYS A 405 8.68 -3.05 4.69
CA CYS A 405 7.70 -2.44 5.58
C CYS A 405 8.05 -0.97 5.92
N GLU A 406 9.32 -0.62 5.84
CA GLU A 406 9.83 0.72 6.07
C GLU A 406 9.55 1.68 4.90
N ALA A 407 9.19 1.17 3.73
CA ALA A 407 8.68 2.02 2.64
C ALA A 407 7.44 2.82 3.09
N MET A 408 6.64 2.27 4.01
CA MET A 408 5.50 2.97 4.63
C MET A 408 5.95 4.26 5.34
N GLN A 409 7.04 4.21 6.11
CA GLN A 409 7.58 5.37 6.81
C GLN A 409 7.96 6.47 5.82
N LEU A 410 8.66 6.10 4.74
CA LEU A 410 9.06 7.07 3.72
C LEU A 410 7.85 7.67 3.01
N LEU A 411 6.83 6.87 2.67
CA LEU A 411 5.61 7.38 2.04
C LEU A 411 4.89 8.39 2.93
N ILE A 412 4.69 8.08 4.22
CA ILE A 412 4.10 9.02 5.18
C ILE A 412 4.93 10.31 5.25
N CYS A 413 6.26 10.19 5.30
CA CYS A 413 7.16 11.33 5.34
C CYS A 413 7.02 12.23 4.09
N ILE A 414 7.02 11.65 2.89
CA ILE A 414 6.87 12.40 1.64
C ILE A 414 5.49 13.08 1.58
N LEU A 415 4.43 12.40 1.99
CA LEU A 415 3.08 12.96 1.99
C LEU A 415 2.97 14.17 2.93
N LEU A 416 3.52 14.09 4.15
CA LEU A 416 3.55 15.23 5.07
C LEU A 416 4.43 16.38 4.57
N ARG A 417 5.52 16.11 3.84
CA ARG A 417 6.32 17.17 3.20
C ARG A 417 5.61 17.82 2.01
N ASN A 418 4.85 17.05 1.24
CA ASN A 418 4.02 17.61 0.16
C ASN A 418 2.93 18.53 0.71
N GLU A 419 2.39 18.19 1.88
CA GLU A 419 1.47 19.04 2.64
C GLU A 419 2.10 20.39 3.04
N GLN A 420 3.34 20.36 3.53
CA GLN A 420 4.12 21.57 3.84
C GLN A 420 4.33 22.44 2.59
N ALA A 421 4.66 21.83 1.45
CA ALA A 421 4.90 22.53 0.20
C ALA A 421 3.61 22.94 -0.55
N ALA A 422 2.42 22.70 0.02
CA ALA A 422 1.11 22.87 -0.63
C ALA A 422 0.99 22.12 -1.99
N ASN A 423 1.77 21.06 -2.19
CA ASN A 423 1.81 20.24 -3.39
C ASN A 423 0.92 18.99 -3.25
N ARG A 424 -0.32 19.19 -2.78
CA ARG A 424 -1.25 18.09 -2.50
C ARG A 424 -1.67 17.36 -3.77
N SER A 425 -1.59 16.03 -3.79
CA SER A 425 -2.25 15.22 -4.81
C SER A 425 -3.62 14.78 -4.33
N SER A 426 -4.58 14.64 -5.25
CA SER A 426 -5.91 14.08 -4.93
C SER A 426 -5.87 12.62 -4.47
N THR A 427 -4.73 11.95 -4.65
CA THR A 427 -4.50 10.55 -4.27
C THR A 427 -3.87 10.39 -2.88
N SER A 428 -3.34 11.47 -2.30
CA SER A 428 -2.63 11.46 -1.01
C SER A 428 -3.45 10.83 0.13
N PRO A 429 -4.74 11.17 0.34
CA PRO A 429 -5.54 10.55 1.41
C PRO A 429 -5.76 9.05 1.19
N GLY A 430 -5.87 8.62 -0.07
CA GLY A 430 -5.99 7.21 -0.42
C GLY A 430 -4.73 6.42 -0.07
N ILE A 431 -3.55 7.00 -0.28
CA ILE A 431 -2.26 6.36 0.06
C ILE A 431 -2.11 6.21 1.58
N ILE A 432 -2.48 7.25 2.36
CA ILE A 432 -2.52 7.13 3.82
C ILE A 432 -3.46 6.00 4.24
N ASN A 433 -4.65 5.92 3.64
CA ASN A 433 -5.59 4.84 3.93
C ASN A 433 -4.97 3.46 3.73
N TYR A 434 -4.23 3.27 2.63
CA TYR A 434 -3.56 1.99 2.34
C TYR A 434 -2.46 1.65 3.35
N CYS A 435 -1.75 2.64 3.89
CA CYS A 435 -0.76 2.41 4.95
C CYS A 435 -1.44 1.84 6.21
N PHE A 436 -2.54 2.47 6.65
CA PHE A 436 -3.28 2.03 7.84
C PHE A 436 -4.03 0.71 7.63
N GLN A 437 -4.55 0.45 6.43
CA GLN A 437 -5.18 -0.83 6.10
C GLN A 437 -4.20 -2.00 6.09
N HIS A 438 -2.92 -1.73 5.78
CA HIS A 438 -1.88 -2.75 5.81
C HIS A 438 -1.45 -3.05 7.26
N ASP A 439 -1.09 -2.01 8.01
CA ASP A 439 -0.67 -2.13 9.41
C ASP A 439 -0.92 -0.80 10.15
N ALA A 440 -2.05 -0.71 10.85
CA ALA A 440 -2.48 0.52 11.53
C ALA A 440 -1.53 0.93 12.66
N GLU A 441 -0.93 -0.03 13.37
CA GLU A 441 -0.02 0.24 14.47
C GLU A 441 1.31 0.81 13.97
N LYS A 442 1.90 0.21 12.94
CA LYS A 442 3.13 0.77 12.32
C LYS A 442 2.86 2.11 11.64
N ALA A 443 1.74 2.26 10.94
CA ALA A 443 1.39 3.50 10.26
C ALA A 443 1.26 4.66 11.26
N VAL A 444 0.54 4.45 12.38
CA VAL A 444 0.39 5.50 13.41
C VAL A 444 1.70 5.77 14.14
N TYR A 445 2.51 4.75 14.38
CA TYR A 445 3.85 4.91 14.97
C TYR A 445 4.72 5.81 14.09
N TYR A 446 4.86 5.49 12.80
CA TYR A 446 5.63 6.33 11.87
C TYR A 446 5.05 7.74 11.73
N LEU A 447 3.72 7.88 11.68
CA LEU A 447 3.07 9.19 11.65
C LEU A 447 3.46 10.04 12.87
N ALA A 448 3.39 9.47 14.09
CA ALA A 448 3.74 10.18 15.32
C ALA A 448 5.22 10.59 15.36
N VAL A 449 6.13 9.69 14.97
CA VAL A 449 7.57 9.97 14.88
C VAL A 449 7.85 11.12 13.91
N ILE A 450 7.24 11.09 12.71
CA ILE A 450 7.45 12.13 11.69
C ILE A 450 6.85 13.46 12.15
N ILE A 451 5.64 13.46 12.74
CA ILE A 451 5.03 14.67 13.32
C ILE A 451 5.93 15.25 14.41
N PHE A 452 6.55 14.41 15.23
CA PHE A 452 7.51 14.84 16.25
C PHE A 452 8.71 15.57 15.62
N ASP A 453 9.27 15.06 14.53
CA ASP A 453 10.37 15.71 13.82
C ASP A 453 9.93 17.08 13.25
N PHE A 454 8.69 17.21 12.77
CA PHE A 454 8.14 18.50 12.29
C PHE A 454 8.00 19.55 13.41
N ILE A 455 7.49 19.18 14.59
CA ILE A 455 7.35 20.13 15.71
C ILE A 455 8.71 20.50 16.31
N SER A 456 9.69 19.59 16.23
CA SER A 456 11.07 19.81 16.68
C SER A 456 11.90 20.65 15.71
N SER A 457 11.41 20.90 14.49
CA SER A 457 12.05 21.83 13.57
C SER A 457 11.92 23.28 14.06
N LYS A 458 12.69 24.22 13.49
CA LYS A 458 12.59 25.65 13.82
C LYS A 458 11.35 26.33 13.23
N GLU A 459 10.83 25.77 12.15
CA GLU A 459 9.67 26.32 11.42
C GLU A 459 8.36 26.04 12.19
N ASP A 460 7.36 26.90 12.03
CA ASP A 460 6.04 26.69 12.63
C ASP A 460 5.14 25.92 11.66
N HIS A 461 4.90 24.66 12.00
CA HIS A 461 4.05 23.73 11.24
C HIS A 461 2.69 23.50 11.90
N SER A 462 2.36 24.21 12.98
CA SER A 462 1.20 23.91 13.84
C SER A 462 -0.10 23.77 13.06
N ARG A 463 -0.42 24.75 12.20
CA ARG A 463 -1.64 24.74 11.39
C ARG A 463 -1.69 23.58 10.40
N MET A 464 -0.56 23.30 9.74
CA MET A 464 -0.45 22.19 8.79
C MET A 464 -0.68 20.85 9.49
N LEU A 465 -0.02 20.64 10.64
CA LEU A 465 -0.11 19.39 11.40
C LEU A 465 -1.54 19.12 11.91
N LYS A 466 -2.23 20.15 12.39
CA LYS A 466 -3.65 20.03 12.80
C LYS A 466 -4.56 19.67 11.62
N ASN A 467 -4.34 20.27 10.46
CA ASN A 467 -5.10 19.94 9.25
C ASN A 467 -4.84 18.50 8.79
N VAL A 468 -3.58 18.06 8.80
CA VAL A 468 -3.20 16.68 8.47
C VAL A 468 -3.87 15.71 9.44
N LEU A 469 -3.78 15.97 10.75
CA LEU A 469 -4.40 15.12 11.77
C LEU A 469 -5.91 15.02 11.58
N ARG A 470 -6.58 16.15 11.31
CA ARG A 470 -8.01 16.18 10.98
C ARG A 470 -8.33 15.35 9.74
N GLU A 471 -7.55 15.51 8.67
CA GLU A 471 -7.78 14.81 7.40
C GLU A 471 -7.59 13.29 7.55
N ILE A 472 -6.56 12.87 8.29
CA ILE A 472 -6.30 11.45 8.58
C ILE A 472 -7.40 10.88 9.47
N GLN A 473 -7.70 11.51 10.61
CA GLN A 473 -8.70 10.98 11.54
C GLN A 473 -10.12 11.07 10.99
N ARG A 474 -10.53 12.18 10.37
CA ARG A 474 -11.92 12.36 9.92
C ARG A 474 -12.16 11.92 8.49
N GLY A 475 -11.22 12.23 7.60
CA GLY A 475 -11.34 11.94 6.18
C GLY A 475 -11.03 10.48 5.85
N VAL A 476 -9.96 9.95 6.44
CA VAL A 476 -9.43 8.63 6.09
C VAL A 476 -9.94 7.52 7.02
N LEU A 477 -9.64 7.62 8.31
CA LEU A 477 -9.80 6.50 9.26
C LEU A 477 -11.09 6.56 10.08
N LYS A 478 -11.74 7.71 10.12
CA LYS A 478 -12.92 7.98 10.96
C LYS A 478 -12.65 7.63 12.43
N SER A 479 -13.35 6.65 12.98
CA SER A 479 -13.22 6.22 14.39
C SER A 479 -12.13 5.16 14.63
N GLU A 480 -11.41 4.73 13.60
CA GLU A 480 -10.43 3.63 13.71
C GLU A 480 -8.99 4.11 13.98
N PHE A 481 -8.79 5.42 14.19
CA PHE A 481 -7.46 5.96 14.48
C PHE A 481 -6.92 5.41 15.81
N PRO A 482 -5.73 4.79 15.87
CA PRO A 482 -5.16 4.26 17.11
C PRO A 482 -4.63 5.39 18.02
N LEU A 483 -5.55 6.09 18.70
CA LEU A 483 -5.28 7.30 19.48
C LEU A 483 -4.21 7.08 20.55
N LEU A 484 -4.34 6.01 21.33
CA LEU A 484 -3.43 5.72 22.44
C LEU A 484 -1.98 5.56 21.94
N LEU A 485 -1.78 4.78 20.87
CA LEU A 485 -0.45 4.54 20.33
C LEU A 485 0.15 5.81 19.72
N PHE A 486 -0.65 6.66 19.08
CA PHE A 486 -0.22 7.97 18.61
C PHE A 486 0.33 8.82 19.75
N CYS A 487 -0.44 9.01 20.83
CA CYS A 487 -0.04 9.82 21.97
C CYS A 487 1.21 9.26 22.66
N LYS A 488 1.22 7.94 22.95
CA LYS A 488 2.39 7.24 23.52
C LYS A 488 3.65 7.47 22.72
N THR A 489 3.58 7.30 21.41
CA THR A 489 4.74 7.43 20.52
C THR A 489 5.25 8.86 20.52
N LEU A 490 4.35 9.85 20.40
CA LEU A 490 4.72 11.28 20.44
C LEU A 490 5.44 11.64 21.75
N PHE A 491 4.93 11.17 22.89
CA PHE A 491 5.56 11.40 24.19
C PHE A 491 6.89 10.67 24.34
N ASN A 492 7.02 9.45 23.83
CA ASN A 492 8.26 8.69 23.90
C ASN A 492 9.37 9.30 23.02
N GLU A 493 9.03 9.83 21.85
CA GLU A 493 9.99 10.57 21.01
C GLU A 493 10.51 11.82 21.73
N TRP A 494 9.63 12.53 22.44
CA TRP A 494 10.06 13.62 23.31
C TRP A 494 11.00 13.15 24.40
N LYS A 495 10.66 12.09 25.14
CA LYS A 495 11.53 11.54 26.20
C LYS A 495 12.92 11.16 25.68
N ALA A 496 12.99 10.62 24.47
CA ALA A 496 14.24 10.17 23.85
C ALA A 496 15.11 11.33 23.35
N LYS A 497 14.51 12.43 22.89
CA LYS A 497 15.22 13.51 22.18
C LYS A 497 15.23 14.86 22.93
N SER A 498 14.50 15.01 24.03
CA SER A 498 14.30 16.29 24.72
C SER A 498 15.59 16.97 25.17
N GLU A 499 16.62 16.20 25.52
CA GLU A 499 17.92 16.73 25.95
C GLU A 499 18.61 17.55 24.86
N GLN A 500 18.36 17.22 23.59
CA GLN A 500 18.97 17.85 22.41
C GLN A 500 18.25 19.15 21.99
N MET A 501 17.09 19.46 22.57
CA MET A 501 16.16 20.51 22.09
C MET A 501 16.12 21.79 22.93
N GLN A 502 17.12 22.03 23.79
CA GLN A 502 17.06 23.05 24.86
C GLN A 502 16.57 24.44 24.41
N ALA A 503 16.97 24.91 23.22
CA ALA A 503 16.62 26.27 22.75
C ALA A 503 15.13 26.47 22.38
N HIS A 504 14.37 25.41 22.10
CA HIS A 504 12.96 25.50 21.68
C HIS A 504 12.06 24.45 22.37
N LYS A 505 12.56 23.84 23.45
CA LYS A 505 11.90 22.77 24.20
C LYS A 505 10.49 23.14 24.65
N GLU A 506 10.29 24.35 25.16
CA GLU A 506 8.97 24.84 25.59
C GLU A 506 7.99 24.94 24.42
N ARG A 507 8.45 25.44 23.25
CA ARG A 507 7.61 25.53 22.04
C ARG A 507 7.15 24.13 21.61
N VAL A 508 8.06 23.16 21.60
CA VAL A 508 7.76 21.77 21.26
C VAL A 508 6.71 21.21 22.22
N CYS A 509 6.87 21.41 23.53
CA CYS A 509 5.91 20.95 24.52
C CYS A 509 4.52 21.56 24.32
N HIS A 510 4.43 22.88 24.08
CA HIS A 510 3.16 23.54 23.79
C HIS A 510 2.49 22.98 22.52
N LEU A 511 3.26 22.72 21.46
CA LEU A 511 2.74 22.10 20.24
C LEU A 511 2.28 20.65 20.49
N MET A 512 2.98 19.89 21.31
CA MET A 512 2.55 18.55 21.72
C MET A 512 1.23 18.59 22.49
N GLU A 513 1.07 19.51 23.43
CA GLU A 513 -0.20 19.72 24.16
C GLU A 513 -1.34 20.06 23.20
N GLU A 514 -1.11 20.96 22.24
CA GLU A 514 -2.12 21.31 21.23
C GLU A 514 -2.49 20.13 20.32
N LEU A 515 -1.50 19.37 19.84
CA LEU A 515 -1.73 18.20 18.99
C LEU A 515 -2.39 17.06 19.76
N PHE A 516 -2.07 16.90 21.04
CA PHE A 516 -2.74 15.95 21.93
C PHE A 516 -4.23 16.31 22.07
N CYS A 517 -4.53 17.56 22.42
CA CYS A 517 -5.92 18.03 22.53
C CYS A 517 -6.66 17.87 21.19
N ALA A 518 -6.02 18.22 20.07
CA ALA A 518 -6.58 18.00 18.74
C ALA A 518 -6.88 16.51 18.49
N ALA A 519 -5.94 15.62 18.77
CA ALA A 519 -6.09 14.18 18.56
C ALA A 519 -7.25 13.60 19.37
N VAL A 520 -7.39 13.99 20.65
CA VAL A 520 -8.47 13.52 21.54
C VAL A 520 -9.83 14.06 21.08
N LEU A 521 -9.92 15.35 20.74
CA LEU A 521 -11.16 15.98 20.28
C LEU A 521 -11.62 15.47 18.91
N LEU A 522 -10.68 15.17 18.01
CA LEU A 522 -10.95 14.59 16.69
C LEU A 522 -11.29 13.09 16.75
N HIS A 523 -10.95 12.40 17.84
CA HIS A 523 -11.26 10.98 17.99
C HIS A 523 -12.76 10.73 18.23
N VAL A 524 -13.47 11.67 18.88
CA VAL A 524 -14.93 11.60 19.07
C VAL A 524 -15.62 11.56 17.71
N PRO A 525 -16.36 10.50 17.30
CA PRO A 525 -16.89 10.35 15.93
C PRO A 525 -17.67 11.56 15.38
N GLN A 526 -17.61 11.82 14.07
CA GLN A 526 -18.46 12.85 13.43
C GLN A 526 -19.88 12.33 13.26
N PHE A 527 -20.86 13.17 13.58
CA PHE A 527 -22.28 12.81 13.45
C PHE A 527 -22.75 13.00 12.02
N THR A 528 -22.79 11.92 11.25
CA THR A 528 -23.45 11.89 9.94
C THR A 528 -24.91 11.45 10.08
N LYS A 529 -25.71 11.69 9.04
CA LYS A 529 -27.13 11.28 8.98
C LYS A 529 -27.34 9.76 9.05
N ASP A 530 -26.26 8.97 9.03
CA ASP A 530 -26.28 7.51 8.97
C ASP A 530 -26.30 6.85 10.37
N LEU A 531 -26.16 7.63 11.44
CA LEU A 531 -26.23 7.11 12.82
C LEU A 531 -27.69 6.84 13.25
N PRO A 532 -27.99 5.70 13.90
CA PRO A 532 -29.33 5.38 14.39
C PRO A 532 -29.87 6.43 15.36
N ALA A 533 -31.17 6.71 15.38
CA ALA A 533 -31.76 7.75 16.26
C ALA A 533 -31.41 7.63 17.76
N ASN A 534 -31.07 6.42 18.24
CA ASN A 534 -30.70 6.12 19.63
C ASN A 534 -29.19 5.85 19.84
N TRP A 535 -28.32 6.25 18.91
CA TRP A 535 -26.89 5.93 18.93
C TRP A 535 -26.16 6.38 20.21
N ARG A 536 -26.64 7.43 20.92
CA ARG A 536 -26.10 7.82 22.24
C ARG A 536 -26.31 6.77 23.33
N LYS A 537 -27.34 5.93 23.20
CA LYS A 537 -27.61 4.81 24.10
C LYS A 537 -26.84 3.54 23.68
N ASP A 538 -26.23 3.54 22.50
CA ASP A 538 -25.47 2.40 21.99
C ASP A 538 -24.07 2.36 22.61
N CYS A 539 -23.97 1.60 23.69
CA CYS A 539 -22.74 1.45 24.45
C CYS A 539 -21.60 0.78 23.65
N SER A 540 -21.90 0.10 22.52
CA SER A 540 -20.89 -0.60 21.72
C SER A 540 -19.89 0.35 21.05
N ILE A 541 -20.30 1.58 20.74
CA ILE A 541 -19.44 2.62 20.16
C ILE A 541 -18.73 3.42 21.26
N TRP A 542 -19.47 3.76 22.32
CA TRP A 542 -19.01 4.68 23.36
C TRP A 542 -18.05 4.07 24.35
N ILE A 543 -18.26 2.81 24.77
CA ILE A 543 -17.37 2.16 25.75
C ILE A 543 -15.92 2.06 25.22
N PRO A 544 -15.67 1.55 24.00
CA PRO A 544 -14.31 1.50 23.46
C PRO A 544 -13.71 2.90 23.26
N LEU A 545 -14.51 3.86 22.80
CA LEU A 545 -14.07 5.25 22.61
C LEU A 545 -13.62 5.88 23.93
N HIS A 546 -14.46 5.81 24.96
CA HIS A 546 -14.15 6.37 26.28
C HIS A 546 -12.92 5.70 26.89
N LYS A 547 -12.76 4.38 26.71
CA LYS A 547 -11.55 3.67 27.15
C LYS A 547 -10.30 4.22 26.47
N GLN A 548 -10.32 4.42 25.15
CA GLN A 548 -9.17 4.99 24.43
C GLN A 548 -8.85 6.42 24.88
N ILE A 549 -9.89 7.25 25.09
CA ILE A 549 -9.71 8.62 25.61
C ILE A 549 -9.08 8.59 27.00
N ARG A 550 -9.63 7.81 27.95
CA ARG A 550 -9.08 7.72 29.31
C ARG A 550 -7.64 7.22 29.33
N SER A 551 -7.31 6.21 28.53
CA SER A 551 -5.93 5.75 28.38
C SER A 551 -5.00 6.81 27.79
N ALA A 552 -5.47 7.62 26.82
CA ALA A 552 -4.68 8.73 26.30
C ALA A 552 -4.45 9.84 27.34
N LEU A 553 -5.46 10.14 28.15
CA LEU A 553 -5.35 11.07 29.28
C LEU A 553 -4.35 10.57 30.34
N HIS A 554 -4.33 9.25 30.60
CA HIS A 554 -3.34 8.64 31.49
C HIS A 554 -1.90 8.87 30.99
N GLU A 555 -1.65 8.61 29.70
CA GLU A 555 -0.34 8.82 29.08
C GLU A 555 0.12 10.28 29.11
N ALA A 556 -0.80 11.23 29.01
CA ALA A 556 -0.50 12.65 29.19
C ALA A 556 0.03 12.93 30.61
N VAL A 557 -0.57 12.34 31.65
CA VAL A 557 -0.09 12.49 33.04
C VAL A 557 1.30 11.88 33.21
N LEU A 558 1.54 10.69 32.66
CA LEU A 558 2.86 10.04 32.71
C LEU A 558 3.93 10.84 31.99
N TRP A 559 3.60 11.45 30.85
CA TRP A 559 4.51 12.36 30.16
C TRP A 559 4.80 13.62 30.98
N LEU A 560 3.78 14.25 31.57
CA LEU A 560 3.97 15.44 32.43
C LEU A 560 4.84 15.13 33.65
N LYS A 561 4.62 13.99 34.29
CA LYS A 561 5.45 13.51 35.41
C LYS A 561 6.92 13.40 35.01
N TYR A 562 7.19 12.75 33.88
CA TYR A 562 8.54 12.64 33.36
C TYR A 562 9.12 14.01 33.00
N ARG A 563 8.34 14.88 32.35
CA ARG A 563 8.76 16.24 31.99
C ARG A 563 9.20 17.02 33.22
N CYS A 564 8.43 16.99 34.31
CA CYS A 564 8.78 17.66 35.57
C CYS A 564 10.09 17.12 36.16
N ALA A 565 10.32 15.80 36.10
CA ALA A 565 11.57 15.20 36.58
C ALA A 565 12.78 15.57 35.70
N SER A 566 12.57 15.70 34.38
CA SER A 566 13.63 15.99 33.40
C SER A 566 13.92 17.47 33.20
N ASP A 567 13.03 18.36 33.64
CA ASP A 567 13.08 19.79 33.38
C ASP A 567 12.98 20.58 34.68
N SER A 568 14.15 20.91 35.24
CA SER A 568 14.24 21.67 36.47
C SER A 568 13.67 23.10 36.37
N ALA A 569 13.41 23.61 35.15
CA ALA A 569 12.83 24.93 34.95
C ALA A 569 11.30 24.94 35.06
N MET A 570 10.63 23.77 35.04
CA MET A 570 9.18 23.69 35.15
C MET A 570 8.70 24.24 36.49
N CYS A 571 7.96 25.35 36.46
CA CYS A 571 7.37 25.92 37.66
C CYS A 571 5.95 25.40 37.90
N LYS A 572 5.45 25.63 39.11
CA LYS A 572 4.10 25.21 39.53
C LYS A 572 2.97 25.69 38.60
N VAL A 573 3.12 26.89 38.04
CA VAL A 573 2.12 27.52 37.16
C VAL A 573 2.02 26.77 35.84
N ASP A 574 3.16 26.33 35.29
CA ASP A 574 3.21 25.61 34.03
C ASP A 574 2.61 24.22 34.16
N VAL A 575 2.92 23.51 35.26
CA VAL A 575 2.38 22.18 35.52
C VAL A 575 0.86 22.23 35.70
N LEU A 576 0.36 23.19 36.49
CA LEU A 576 -1.08 23.39 36.66
C LEU A 576 -1.77 23.71 35.32
N LYS A 577 -1.17 24.58 34.50
CA LYS A 577 -1.66 24.92 33.16
C LYS A 577 -1.73 23.67 32.26
N SER A 578 -0.66 22.89 32.18
CA SER A 578 -0.61 21.69 31.34
C SER A 578 -1.60 20.61 31.79
N ILE A 579 -1.76 20.39 33.11
CA ILE A 579 -2.78 19.49 33.66
C ILE A 579 -4.18 19.96 33.26
N ASN A 580 -4.49 21.24 33.46
CA ASN A 580 -5.81 21.78 33.12
C ASN A 580 -6.14 21.69 31.63
N ILE A 581 -5.13 21.86 30.77
CA ILE A 581 -5.26 21.74 29.30
C ILE A 581 -5.45 20.27 28.89
N MET A 582 -4.53 19.39 29.27
CA MET A 582 -4.51 18.02 28.78
C MET A 582 -5.62 17.16 29.38
N LEU A 583 -6.05 17.45 30.61
CA LEU A 583 -7.18 16.76 31.25
C LEU A 583 -8.53 17.44 31.01
N PHE A 584 -8.61 18.40 30.08
CA PHE A 584 -9.87 19.05 29.72
C PHE A 584 -10.62 19.66 30.94
N LEU A 585 -9.89 20.28 31.87
CA LEU A 585 -10.46 20.89 33.10
C LEU A 585 -10.81 22.37 32.94
N ASN A 586 -10.23 23.05 31.94
CA ASN A 586 -10.63 24.42 31.60
C ASN A 586 -12.09 24.50 31.13
N LYS A 587 -12.66 25.70 31.18
CA LYS A 587 -14.02 25.95 30.68
C LYS A 587 -14.14 25.65 29.16
N PRO A 588 -15.34 25.29 28.66
CA PRO A 588 -15.54 24.93 27.25
C PRO A 588 -15.07 25.99 26.25
N GLU A 589 -15.13 27.27 26.61
CA GLU A 589 -14.73 28.40 25.77
C GLU A 589 -13.23 28.37 25.46
N PHE A 590 -12.41 27.85 26.39
CA PHE A 590 -10.97 27.70 26.20
C PHE A 590 -10.65 26.77 25.03
N TYR A 591 -11.38 25.66 24.91
CA TYR A 591 -11.18 24.71 23.81
C TYR A 591 -11.88 25.14 22.53
N SER A 592 -12.97 25.90 22.66
CA SER A 592 -13.78 26.33 21.51
C SER A 592 -13.17 27.48 20.73
N THR A 593 -12.30 28.28 21.36
CA THR A 593 -11.59 29.41 20.72
C THR A 593 -10.36 28.99 19.93
N LYS A 594 -9.79 27.81 20.22
CA LYS A 594 -8.62 27.28 19.54
C LYS A 594 -9.02 26.46 18.31
N ASP A 595 -8.23 26.57 17.25
CA ASP A 595 -8.39 25.74 16.07
C ASP A 595 -7.76 24.36 16.29
N TYR A 596 -8.58 23.39 16.65
CA TYR A 596 -8.23 21.96 16.74
C TYR A 596 -8.68 21.17 15.50
N GLY A 597 -9.00 21.85 14.40
CA GLY A 597 -9.53 21.18 13.20
C GLY A 597 -10.99 20.72 13.33
N LEU A 598 -11.75 21.25 14.28
CA LEU A 598 -13.19 20.98 14.41
C LEU A 598 -14.02 22.06 13.74
N MET A 599 -15.18 21.68 13.18
CA MET A 599 -16.20 22.65 12.74
C MET A 599 -16.88 23.28 13.96
N ASP A 600 -17.31 24.54 13.85
CA ASP A 600 -17.89 25.29 14.99
C ASP A 600 -19.06 24.55 15.65
N GLN A 601 -19.90 23.88 14.85
CA GLN A 601 -21.07 23.12 15.32
C GLN A 601 -20.70 21.87 16.14
N GLU A 602 -19.49 21.34 15.96
CA GLU A 602 -19.02 20.11 16.62
C GLU A 602 -18.31 20.39 17.95
N ARG A 603 -17.77 21.60 18.14
CA ARG A 603 -16.86 21.92 19.26
C ARG A 603 -17.44 21.62 20.63
N SER A 604 -18.65 22.12 20.90
CA SER A 604 -19.33 21.93 22.18
C SER A 604 -19.63 20.45 22.45
N PHE A 605 -20.11 19.74 21.43
CA PHE A 605 -20.44 18.34 21.56
C PHE A 605 -19.20 17.47 21.81
N ASN A 606 -18.14 17.64 21.01
CA ASN A 606 -16.92 16.83 21.15
C ASN A 606 -16.25 17.07 22.50
N TYR A 607 -16.19 18.32 22.94
CA TYR A 607 -15.73 18.66 24.28
C TYR A 607 -16.55 17.91 25.34
N LYS A 608 -17.88 17.95 25.25
CA LYS A 608 -18.76 17.24 26.18
C LYS A 608 -18.49 15.74 26.20
N ALA A 609 -18.35 15.10 25.03
CA ALA A 609 -18.06 13.68 24.91
C ALA A 609 -16.71 13.29 25.54
N VAL A 610 -15.68 14.13 25.41
CA VAL A 610 -14.40 13.95 26.10
C VAL A 610 -14.57 14.07 27.62
N CYS A 611 -15.42 14.99 28.10
CA CYS A 611 -15.76 15.10 29.52
C CYS A 611 -16.54 13.89 30.04
N GLU A 612 -17.52 13.40 29.27
CA GLU A 612 -18.29 12.16 29.53
C GLU A 612 -17.41 10.90 29.53
N SER A 613 -16.20 10.95 28.96
CA SER A 613 -15.26 9.82 29.04
C SER A 613 -14.69 9.63 30.45
N GLY A 614 -14.62 10.70 31.26
CA GLY A 614 -14.10 10.66 32.62
C GLY A 614 -12.58 10.47 32.73
N LEU A 615 -12.14 9.93 33.87
CA LEU A 615 -10.77 9.51 34.13
C LEU A 615 -10.77 8.12 34.76
N ASP A 616 -9.75 7.32 34.43
CA ASP A 616 -9.54 6.03 35.09
C ASP A 616 -9.03 6.28 36.53
N GLU A 617 -9.38 5.36 37.43
CA GLU A 617 -8.92 5.37 38.83
C GLU A 617 -7.39 5.47 38.93
N GLU A 618 -6.69 4.73 38.07
CA GLU A 618 -5.23 4.73 37.96
C GLU A 618 -4.68 6.11 37.60
N THR A 619 -5.33 6.85 36.71
CA THR A 619 -4.92 8.23 36.35
C THR A 619 -5.09 9.17 37.53
N PHE A 620 -6.20 9.06 38.26
CA PHE A 620 -6.44 9.89 39.43
C PHE A 620 -5.44 9.58 40.56
N TYR A 621 -5.19 8.30 40.81
CA TYR A 621 -4.14 7.85 41.73
C TYR A 621 -2.76 8.34 41.31
N GLU A 622 -2.40 8.29 40.03
CA GLU A 622 -1.10 8.72 39.52
C GLU A 622 -0.87 10.22 39.75
N ILE A 623 -1.91 11.05 39.57
CA ILE A 623 -1.86 12.49 39.86
C ILE A 623 -1.60 12.70 41.36
N LEU A 624 -2.37 12.05 42.22
CA LEU A 624 -2.29 12.21 43.68
C LEU A 624 -0.96 11.70 44.24
N SER A 625 -0.51 10.52 43.81
CA SER A 625 0.71 9.88 44.28
C SER A 625 1.97 10.63 43.81
N SER A 626 2.02 11.06 42.54
CA SER A 626 3.13 11.87 42.00
C SER A 626 3.24 13.21 42.72
N THR A 627 2.08 13.77 43.05
CA THR A 627 1.95 14.99 43.83
C THR A 627 2.41 14.82 45.28
N ALA A 628 2.06 13.71 45.93
CA ALA A 628 2.48 13.41 47.30
C ALA A 628 3.97 13.09 47.39
N ALA A 629 4.53 12.43 46.37
CA ALA A 629 5.95 12.14 46.24
C ALA A 629 6.82 13.36 45.87
N GLY A 630 6.22 14.55 45.68
CA GLY A 630 6.93 15.76 45.29
C GLY A 630 7.46 15.76 43.85
N GLN A 631 6.98 14.82 43.01
CA GLN A 631 7.35 14.73 41.60
C GLN A 631 6.64 15.79 40.74
N PHE A 632 5.47 16.24 41.18
CA PHE A 632 4.88 17.49 40.71
C PHE A 632 5.21 18.64 41.67
N PRO A 633 5.73 19.78 41.16
CA PRO A 633 6.06 20.96 41.97
C PRO A 633 4.80 21.76 42.36
N LEU A 634 3.79 21.10 42.93
CA LEU A 634 2.50 21.70 43.32
C LEU A 634 2.41 21.85 44.85
N SER A 635 1.85 22.96 45.35
CA SER A 635 1.59 23.15 46.79
C SER A 635 0.23 22.55 47.18
N GLY A 636 -0.05 22.40 48.47
CA GLY A 636 -1.32 21.86 48.99
C GLY A 636 -2.57 22.44 48.32
N LEU A 637 -2.56 23.76 48.07
CA LEU A 637 -3.67 24.47 47.44
C LEU A 637 -3.90 24.04 45.99
N GLU A 638 -2.87 24.09 45.13
CA GLU A 638 -3.05 23.74 43.72
C GLU A 638 -3.40 22.25 43.54
N LYS A 639 -2.95 21.40 44.47
CA LYS A 639 -3.35 19.98 44.51
C LYS A 639 -4.85 19.86 44.75
N PHE A 640 -5.37 20.60 45.72
CA PHE A 640 -6.79 20.61 46.04
C PHE A 640 -7.61 21.15 44.86
N GLU A 641 -7.17 22.23 44.20
CA GLU A 641 -7.84 22.80 43.02
C GLU A 641 -7.96 21.81 41.87
N ILE A 642 -6.92 21.01 41.60
CA ILE A 642 -6.96 19.96 40.55
C ILE A 642 -7.95 18.87 40.92
N VAL A 643 -7.92 18.40 42.18
CA VAL A 643 -8.84 17.37 42.67
C VAL A 643 -10.29 17.87 42.59
N GLU A 644 -10.55 19.10 43.02
CA GLU A 644 -11.85 19.75 42.93
C GLU A 644 -12.33 19.84 41.48
N ALA A 645 -11.46 20.29 40.56
CA ALA A 645 -11.79 20.38 39.14
C ALA A 645 -12.11 19.01 38.51
N ILE A 646 -11.37 17.96 38.87
CA ILE A 646 -11.61 16.59 38.38
C ILE A 646 -12.96 16.05 38.88
N VAL A 647 -13.23 16.20 40.17
CA VAL A 647 -14.50 15.74 40.78
C VAL A 647 -15.67 16.52 40.19
N HIS A 648 -15.54 17.84 40.08
CA HIS A 648 -16.57 18.70 39.50
C HIS A 648 -16.86 18.34 38.03
N ARG A 649 -15.82 18.17 37.19
CA ARG A 649 -15.97 17.72 35.80
C ARG A 649 -16.71 16.39 35.71
N SER A 650 -16.36 15.43 36.57
CA SER A 650 -16.96 14.11 36.60
C SER A 650 -18.45 14.16 36.96
N CYS A 651 -18.82 14.98 37.95
CA CYS A 651 -20.21 15.21 38.34
C CYS A 651 -21.02 15.94 37.26
N ALA A 652 -20.43 16.93 36.60
CA ALA A 652 -21.12 17.78 35.63
C ALA A 652 -21.36 17.09 34.28
N SER A 653 -20.64 16.00 33.99
CA SER A 653 -20.70 15.29 32.70
C SER A 653 -20.91 13.78 32.89
N PRO A 654 -22.02 13.32 33.49
CA PRO A 654 -22.33 11.90 33.60
C PRO A 654 -22.66 11.31 32.22
N PHE A 655 -22.32 10.04 32.03
CA PHE A 655 -22.66 9.29 30.82
C PHE A 655 -23.67 8.21 31.18
N ASN A 656 -24.83 8.18 30.51
CA ASN A 656 -25.94 7.27 30.84
C ASN A 656 -26.30 7.27 32.34
N ASP A 657 -26.38 8.47 32.94
CA ASP A 657 -26.69 8.69 34.36
C ASP A 657 -25.69 8.04 35.34
N GLN A 658 -24.53 7.60 34.84
CA GLN A 658 -23.41 7.11 35.64
C GLN A 658 -22.31 8.17 35.70
N ILE A 659 -21.76 8.36 36.89
CA ILE A 659 -20.63 9.27 37.09
C ILE A 659 -19.35 8.59 36.59
N ASN A 660 -18.53 9.36 35.86
CA ASN A 660 -17.39 8.82 35.11
C ASN A 660 -16.06 8.86 35.86
N LEU A 661 -16.10 8.77 37.19
CA LEU A 661 -14.93 8.61 38.06
C LEU A 661 -15.25 7.55 39.11
N HIS A 662 -14.65 6.37 38.97
CA HIS A 662 -14.83 5.25 39.89
C HIS A 662 -13.61 5.12 40.80
N ILE A 663 -13.82 4.98 42.10
CA ILE A 663 -12.77 4.82 43.10
C ILE A 663 -13.08 3.56 43.91
N SER A 664 -12.19 2.57 43.83
CA SER A 664 -12.28 1.29 44.52
C SER A 664 -11.25 1.14 45.64
N ASP A 665 -10.09 1.78 45.51
CA ASP A 665 -9.02 1.78 46.51
C ASP A 665 -9.20 2.90 47.54
N GLY A 666 -9.38 2.52 48.80
CA GLY A 666 -9.49 3.46 49.92
C GLY A 666 -8.26 4.35 50.10
N LYS A 667 -7.07 3.93 49.63
CA LYS A 667 -5.84 4.75 49.71
C LYS A 667 -5.96 6.07 48.95
N ILE A 668 -6.77 6.11 47.89
CA ILE A 668 -7.02 7.35 47.13
C ILE A 668 -7.68 8.38 48.03
N ILE A 669 -8.58 7.95 48.90
CA ILE A 669 -9.26 8.83 49.88
C ILE A 669 -8.24 9.42 50.84
N ASP A 670 -7.28 8.63 51.32
CA ASP A 670 -6.22 9.10 52.21
C ASP A 670 -5.39 10.20 51.54
N TYR A 671 -5.03 10.05 50.25
CA TYR A 671 -4.34 11.09 49.50
C TYR A 671 -5.19 12.35 49.31
N VAL A 672 -6.49 12.21 49.04
CA VAL A 672 -7.41 13.35 48.95
C VAL A 672 -7.50 14.10 50.29
N LEU A 673 -7.58 13.38 51.40
CA LEU A 673 -7.58 13.95 52.75
C LEU A 673 -6.26 14.66 53.07
N GLN A 674 -5.12 14.13 52.62
CA GLN A 674 -3.82 14.79 52.77
C GLN A 674 -3.72 16.12 52.03
N CYS A 675 -4.33 16.23 50.83
CA CYS A 675 -4.44 17.51 50.11
C CYS A 675 -5.27 18.56 50.86
N CYS A 676 -6.12 18.09 51.78
CA CYS A 676 -7.12 18.87 52.51
C CYS A 676 -6.59 19.51 53.82
N ASN A 677 -5.42 19.11 54.32
CA ASN A 677 -4.86 19.51 55.62
C ASN A 677 -4.53 21.02 55.79
N GLY A 678 -4.82 21.88 54.80
CA GLY A 678 -4.59 23.33 54.86
C GLY A 678 -5.83 24.22 54.64
N GLU A 679 -6.96 23.69 54.14
CA GLU A 679 -8.16 24.47 53.82
C GLU A 679 -9.43 23.78 54.37
N THR A 680 -9.60 23.86 55.68
CA THR A 680 -10.63 23.14 56.45
C THR A 680 -12.06 23.32 55.92
N CYS A 681 -12.47 24.50 55.45
CA CYS A 681 -13.84 24.75 55.01
C CYS A 681 -14.21 24.16 53.63
N LYS A 682 -13.26 23.94 52.71
CA LYS A 682 -13.58 23.41 51.36
C LYS A 682 -13.64 21.87 51.32
N CYS A 683 -13.01 21.20 52.29
CA CYS A 683 -12.97 19.74 52.39
C CYS A 683 -14.35 19.11 52.61
N GLY A 684 -15.28 19.79 53.28
CA GLY A 684 -16.62 19.26 53.54
C GLY A 684 -17.46 19.05 52.27
N ILE A 685 -17.32 19.94 51.27
CA ILE A 685 -18.05 19.84 50.00
C ILE A 685 -17.47 18.73 49.12
N LEU A 686 -16.14 18.65 49.08
CA LEU A 686 -15.43 17.64 48.29
C LEU A 686 -15.65 16.23 48.86
N LEU A 687 -15.62 16.10 50.18
CA LEU A 687 -16.00 14.87 50.89
C LEU A 687 -17.47 14.53 50.73
N ALA A 688 -18.40 15.50 50.72
CA ALA A 688 -19.82 15.25 50.48
C ALA A 688 -20.12 14.85 49.02
N CYS A 689 -19.38 15.40 48.06
CA CYS A 689 -19.39 14.90 46.69
C CYS A 689 -18.93 13.43 46.71
N LEU A 690 -17.73 13.13 47.22
CA LEU A 690 -17.16 11.76 47.33
C LEU A 690 -18.02 10.78 48.18
N ASP A 691 -18.76 11.26 49.16
CA ASP A 691 -19.69 10.49 49.99
C ASP A 691 -20.98 10.17 49.22
N SER A 692 -21.45 11.09 48.38
CA SER A 692 -22.50 10.79 47.38
C SER A 692 -22.01 9.76 46.35
N TYR A 693 -20.72 9.76 45.99
CA TYR A 693 -20.10 8.67 45.18
C TYR A 693 -20.10 7.33 45.92
N TYR A 694 -19.90 7.31 47.25
CA TYR A 694 -19.92 6.09 48.07
C TYR A 694 -21.34 5.55 48.29
N HIS A 695 -22.32 6.43 48.51
CA HIS A 695 -23.71 6.07 48.77
C HIS A 695 -24.46 5.52 47.53
N LEU A 696 -24.12 5.97 46.32
CA LEU A 696 -24.61 5.38 45.06
C LEU A 696 -24.11 3.94 44.82
N TRP A 697 -23.02 3.53 45.47
CA TRP A 697 -22.42 2.20 45.38
C TRP A 697 -22.79 1.28 46.56
N SER A 698 -23.12 1.84 47.72
CA SER A 698 -23.37 1.13 48.99
C SER A 698 -24.76 0.50 49.13
N VAL A 699 -25.30 -0.12 48.08
CA VAL A 699 -26.40 -1.10 48.25
C VAL A 699 -25.86 -2.50 48.59
N GLU A 700 -24.53 -2.75 48.48
CA GLU A 700 -23.97 -4.10 48.71
C GLU A 700 -22.82 -4.25 49.75
N SER A 701 -22.45 -3.25 50.56
CA SER A 701 -21.47 -3.51 51.64
C SER A 701 -21.55 -2.63 52.90
N GLU A 702 -22.42 -3.01 53.85
CA GLU A 702 -22.61 -2.38 55.18
C GLU A 702 -21.37 -2.32 56.10
N LYS A 703 -20.23 -2.93 55.73
CA LYS A 703 -19.06 -3.05 56.63
C LYS A 703 -18.02 -1.95 56.48
N ARG A 704 -18.04 -1.11 55.43
CA ARG A 704 -17.06 -0.03 55.23
C ARG A 704 -17.58 1.38 55.54
N GLY A 705 -18.90 1.60 55.53
CA GLY A 705 -19.50 2.89 55.88
C GLY A 705 -19.24 3.35 57.34
N ARG A 706 -18.98 2.43 58.27
CA ARG A 706 -18.67 2.78 59.67
C ARG A 706 -17.33 3.49 59.85
N ASN A 707 -16.30 3.09 59.11
CA ASN A 707 -14.98 3.75 59.21
C ASN A 707 -14.98 5.15 58.59
N PHE A 708 -15.79 5.38 57.55
CA PHE A 708 -15.90 6.69 56.90
C PHE A 708 -16.63 7.71 57.80
N VAL A 709 -17.70 7.27 58.49
CA VAL A 709 -18.41 8.07 59.49
C VAL A 709 -17.54 8.34 60.74
N GLU A 710 -16.68 7.41 61.16
CA GLU A 710 -15.67 7.63 62.22
C GLU A 710 -14.56 8.61 61.79
N LEU A 711 -14.15 8.59 60.53
CA LEU A 711 -13.17 9.54 59.98
C LEU A 711 -13.76 10.96 59.84
N LEU A 712 -15.03 11.07 59.42
CA LEU A 712 -15.75 12.35 59.34
C LEU A 712 -16.04 12.95 60.72
N SER A 713 -16.36 12.12 61.72
CA SER A 713 -16.59 12.58 63.10
C SER A 713 -15.32 13.03 63.83
N ASN A 714 -14.15 12.54 63.42
CA ASN A 714 -12.85 13.02 63.91
C ASN A 714 -12.31 14.24 63.15
N CYS A 715 -13.00 14.70 62.09
CA CYS A 715 -12.64 15.91 61.37
C CYS A 715 -13.32 17.12 62.04
N PRO A 716 -12.57 18.06 62.67
CA PRO A 716 -13.14 19.14 63.48
C PRO A 716 -14.07 20.11 62.72
N VAL A 717 -14.13 20.00 61.40
CA VAL A 717 -14.99 20.78 60.50
C VAL A 717 -16.40 20.20 60.37
N PHE A 718 -16.57 18.88 60.51
CA PHE A 718 -17.86 18.22 60.27
C PHE A 718 -18.93 18.70 61.26
N HIS A 719 -18.52 19.04 62.49
CA HIS A 719 -19.40 19.62 63.50
C HIS A 719 -19.75 21.10 63.27
N ALA A 720 -18.95 21.86 62.51
CA ALA A 720 -19.15 23.30 62.33
C ALA A 720 -20.08 23.68 61.16
N HIS A 721 -20.28 22.79 60.18
CA HIS A 721 -20.96 23.12 58.91
C HIS A 721 -22.11 22.17 58.50
N VAL A 722 -22.67 21.40 59.44
CA VAL A 722 -23.83 20.51 59.20
C VAL A 722 -25.00 21.24 58.51
N HIS A 723 -25.22 22.53 58.79
CA HIS A 723 -26.26 23.35 58.18
C HIS A 723 -25.98 23.83 56.74
N GLN A 724 -24.73 23.81 56.28
CA GLN A 724 -24.39 24.13 54.89
C GLN A 724 -24.44 22.88 53.99
N LEU A 725 -24.17 21.70 54.54
CA LEU A 725 -24.30 20.41 53.84
C LEU A 725 -25.75 20.07 53.47
N SER A 726 -26.73 20.50 54.28
CA SER A 726 -28.16 20.38 53.91
C SER A 726 -28.55 21.18 52.65
N PHE A 727 -27.76 22.20 52.28
CA PHE A 727 -27.97 22.99 51.06
C PHE A 727 -27.44 22.27 49.82
N VAL A 728 -26.32 21.55 49.95
CA VAL A 728 -25.75 20.68 48.90
C VAL A 728 -26.68 19.49 48.63
N HIS A 729 -27.29 18.94 49.69
CA HIS A 729 -28.28 17.87 49.59
C HIS A 729 -29.54 18.26 48.80
N SER A 730 -29.92 19.55 48.77
CA SER A 730 -31.05 20.02 47.95
C SER A 730 -30.67 20.42 46.51
N TYR A 731 -29.39 20.68 46.25
CA TYR A 731 -28.89 21.05 44.91
C TYR A 731 -28.55 19.83 44.05
N PHE A 732 -28.23 18.68 44.67
CA PHE A 732 -27.94 17.41 43.98
C PHE A 732 -29.16 16.48 43.80
N TYR A 733 -30.28 16.73 44.48
CA TYR A 733 -31.51 15.90 44.41
C TYR A 733 -32.68 16.55 43.63
N LYS A 734 -32.40 17.59 42.84
CA LYS A 734 -33.28 18.11 41.78
C LYS A 734 -32.52 18.06 40.46
#